data_AF-A0A2N2DI56-F1
#
_entry.id   AF-A0A2N2DI56-F1
#
_cell.length_a   1.000
_cell.length_b   1.000
_cell.length_c   1.000
_cell.angle_alpha   90.00
_cell.angle_beta   90.00
_cell.angle_gamma   90.00
#
_symmetry.space_group_name_H-M   'P 1'
#
loop_
_entity.id
_entity.type
_entity.pdbx_description
1 polymer ?
#
loop_
_entity_poly.entity_id
_entity_poly.type
_entity_poly.pdbx_seq_one_letter_code
_entity_poly.pdbx_strand_id
1 'polypeptide(L)'
;MTEKVKRAYSKLNIKFKVCIVLSLVAILLTSFILIASAGSGISFSGQTPAAGTITGNAAPLISLQASAEEGTIAADDVQMVLNGASVTPALSLSSGIYTISHTPAQKLEDGSQSVSVSVYDTIGGLKTTDWSFTVDAAPKASSWYPAKGSTVTVTNPKVSVYVKDTFDNLNANSLAVRLNGEPVGAALQFKGYIDACTETWIIQSYKEGTISLNTSGLPEGNNTVEISIADINGNVMVETWSFKVDTLPVSSKWTPAKDSTVTTASPAISLYVTAKTELNNQSVNAKLNSEPVAATLEYKGYIDSCTDTWVIQSYKEGTIKINPSGLQDGINTVEMSIADNAGNRLDETWSFTVAETPKITGLFPVNGSENVAVTKVSAIIKDNTAVNWDGVRLYINNNEVNFTYNEETGELTGNYNFPTGNHQVKLEAVDMNGNKSTANWSFVSSSSAPDLTKLQYFSNGMTIINGMLKFSAQLNDSVDINDNVTLKLNGAPLDMDFRFKGYTDTCTDQYIITSRKEAYVSYEKKVIDGQNLTLELFAENKYGYSRTWTWTFNVLTPPTITNITPVKYGVTELQPAISAVIGDNDHIASIVMKLNGVDVDYEYDPNTGKLTYIPSEPLSNETKYTVSLTAADGIGLTADSTWKFIVNTYPDMYDGNVTSCQSCHENQNNRPKPNEAIHPGHLFQFDNHYDYCDSCHIYITVPDICSGCHSGEEIPDPWPPHNEYPGTKYSPKYYNTSEPLRVTTNREEWDCIICHQPGAGTKSGSSWWNAPLLNNHDIPQLHFAPLTPDSESCTECHARSLTREHAREGRVDKNGQPITCSTCHDSTDQLVAGAITAKDTSCTACHANADHESLHVSSVDTYCGECHIGSLTSEHLDNAVTTGTKGYSCQTCHVSTRKEVTRSIETSRRNCTSCHTEGHNVYFADEVPDDIPLHDSFNWTTPMEAEIFAGENGVPADYVSGQVVMSNRRSDMTQDNIWNFYNDFLTSNGWERLSYTVSNDGLRFVAEFNKGSRNVLINFFNTPSRTGEGSPVPAGYRLEIWYN
;
A
#
# COMPACT_ATOMS: atom_id res chain seq x y z
N MET A 1 -97.07 7.10 -6.46
CA MET A 1 -97.94 7.61 -7.53
C MET A 1 -98.38 6.39 -8.35
N THR A 2 -99.51 5.72 -8.12
CA THR A 2 -100.77 6.13 -7.44
C THR A 2 -101.40 7.41 -8.01
N GLU A 3 -102.69 7.45 -8.41
CA GLU A 3 -103.71 6.39 -8.41
C GLU A 3 -104.79 6.56 -9.50
N LYS A 4 -105.39 5.43 -9.88
CA LYS A 4 -106.82 5.19 -10.19
C LYS A 4 -107.81 6.37 -10.38
N VAL A 5 -108.67 6.18 -11.41
CA VAL A 5 -110.16 6.27 -11.39
C VAL A 5 -110.89 7.58 -11.82
N LYS A 6 -111.94 7.37 -12.65
CA LYS A 6 -113.14 8.19 -13.02
C LYS A 6 -113.12 9.18 -14.23
N ARG A 7 -113.93 8.77 -15.24
CA ARG A 7 -114.99 9.53 -15.98
C ARG A 7 -114.68 10.44 -17.20
N ALA A 8 -115.11 9.90 -18.36
CA ALA A 8 -116.14 10.45 -19.28
C ALA A 8 -115.77 11.42 -20.44
N TYR A 9 -116.69 11.48 -21.44
CA TYR A 9 -116.68 12.22 -22.72
C TYR A 9 -115.63 11.73 -23.75
N SER A 10 -115.85 11.71 -25.08
CA SER A 10 -117.04 11.85 -25.97
C SER A 10 -116.88 10.83 -27.14
N LYS A 11 -117.81 10.45 -28.03
CA LYS A 11 -119.04 11.00 -28.64
C LYS A 11 -118.89 11.90 -29.90
N LEU A 12 -118.47 11.31 -31.03
CA LEU A 12 -118.71 11.80 -32.41
C LEU A 12 -118.67 10.61 -33.41
N ASN A 13 -119.50 10.35 -34.45
CA ASN A 13 -120.82 10.83 -34.94
C ASN A 13 -120.88 11.37 -36.40
N ILE A 14 -120.17 10.75 -37.37
CA ILE A 14 -120.34 10.95 -38.83
C ILE A 14 -120.51 9.55 -39.47
N LYS A 15 -121.60 9.08 -40.12
CA LYS A 15 -122.75 9.60 -40.92
C LYS A 15 -122.46 9.90 -42.40
N PHE A 16 -123.35 9.67 -43.39
CA PHE A 16 -124.54 8.79 -43.57
C PHE A 16 -125.06 8.93 -45.05
N LYS A 17 -126.11 8.17 -45.44
CA LYS A 17 -126.86 8.20 -46.73
C LYS A 17 -126.18 7.46 -47.92
N VAL A 18 -126.88 6.97 -48.96
CA VAL A 18 -128.28 7.10 -49.45
C VAL A 18 -128.85 5.69 -49.77
N CYS A 19 -129.83 5.14 -49.02
CA CYS A 19 -131.30 5.09 -49.22
C CYS A 19 -131.90 4.13 -50.30
N ILE A 20 -132.76 3.18 -49.84
CA ILE A 20 -134.19 2.90 -50.22
C ILE A 20 -134.50 2.60 -51.71
N VAL A 21 -135.12 1.45 -52.11
CA VAL A 21 -136.56 1.03 -52.14
C VAL A 21 -136.59 -0.53 -52.25
N LEU A 22 -137.31 -1.37 -51.47
CA LEU A 22 -138.77 -1.65 -51.28
C LEU A 22 -139.47 -2.64 -52.29
N SER A 23 -139.40 -3.95 -51.98
CA SER A 23 -140.44 -5.03 -52.04
C SER A 23 -141.29 -5.42 -53.28
N LEU A 24 -141.86 -6.66 -53.18
CA LEU A 24 -142.87 -7.35 -54.03
C LEU A 24 -142.34 -7.97 -55.36
N VAL A 25 -142.90 -9.03 -55.98
CA VAL A 25 -144.17 -9.80 -55.85
C VAL A 25 -143.89 -11.34 -55.84
N ALA A 26 -144.88 -12.20 -55.57
CA ALA A 26 -144.80 -13.68 -55.65
C ALA A 26 -145.97 -14.31 -56.48
N ILE A 27 -145.97 -15.65 -56.61
CA ILE A 27 -147.06 -16.55 -57.13
C ILE A 27 -147.03 -16.92 -58.64
N LEU A 28 -146.89 -18.23 -58.92
CA LEU A 28 -147.70 -19.10 -59.81
C LEU A 28 -147.17 -20.56 -59.63
N LEU A 29 -147.95 -21.51 -59.09
CA LEU A 29 -148.77 -22.54 -59.79
C LEU A 29 -147.98 -23.52 -60.71
N THR A 30 -148.26 -24.84 -60.82
CA THR A 30 -148.84 -25.95 -60.00
C THR A 30 -149.02 -27.19 -60.92
N SER A 31 -149.03 -28.42 -60.37
CA SER A 31 -149.35 -29.70 -61.05
C SER A 31 -148.27 -30.21 -62.04
N PHE A 32 -147.92 -31.50 -62.09
CA PHE A 32 -148.80 -32.68 -62.19
C PHE A 32 -148.11 -34.02 -61.77
N ILE A 33 -148.95 -35.04 -61.46
CA ILE A 33 -148.70 -36.51 -61.50
C ILE A 33 -147.76 -37.15 -60.44
N LEU A 34 -148.29 -38.18 -59.76
CA LEU A 34 -147.55 -39.27 -59.11
C LEU A 34 -147.25 -40.39 -60.12
N ILE A 35 -146.01 -40.88 -60.18
CA ILE A 35 -145.68 -42.25 -60.60
C ILE A 35 -144.68 -42.83 -59.59
N ALA A 36 -144.75 -44.13 -59.32
CA ALA A 36 -143.86 -44.85 -58.42
C ALA A 36 -143.00 -45.89 -59.16
N SER A 37 -141.91 -46.29 -58.52
CA SER A 37 -141.01 -47.42 -58.84
C SER A 37 -140.33 -47.43 -60.22
N ALA A 38 -139.09 -46.94 -60.23
CA ALA A 38 -137.93 -47.79 -60.54
C ALA A 38 -136.78 -47.37 -59.60
N GLY A 39 -135.88 -48.30 -59.24
CA GLY A 39 -134.64 -47.95 -58.55
C GLY A 39 -133.55 -47.67 -59.59
N SER A 40 -132.83 -46.56 -59.48
CA SER A 40 -131.75 -46.23 -60.42
C SER A 40 -130.62 -47.26 -60.34
N GLY A 41 -130.34 -47.92 -61.47
CA GLY A 41 -129.29 -48.95 -61.65
C GLY A 41 -127.86 -48.42 -61.58
N ILE A 42 -127.66 -47.26 -60.97
CA ILE A 42 -126.36 -46.63 -60.77
C ILE A 42 -125.69 -47.26 -59.54
N SER A 43 -124.41 -47.60 -59.61
CA SER A 43 -123.59 -48.03 -58.46
C SER A 43 -122.37 -47.12 -58.30
N PHE A 44 -121.88 -46.99 -57.07
CA PHE A 44 -120.70 -46.16 -56.75
C PHE A 44 -119.67 -46.96 -55.95
N SER A 45 -118.39 -46.76 -56.24
CA SER A 45 -117.26 -47.39 -55.56
C SER A 45 -115.97 -46.55 -55.67
N GLY A 46 -114.88 -46.99 -55.04
CA GLY A 46 -113.54 -46.44 -55.30
C GLY A 46 -113.33 -44.97 -54.90
N GLN A 47 -114.01 -44.49 -53.87
CA GLN A 47 -113.80 -43.14 -53.34
C GLN A 47 -112.31 -42.91 -53.02
N THR A 48 -111.75 -41.82 -53.55
CA THR A 48 -110.40 -41.33 -53.30
C THR A 48 -110.47 -39.84 -52.97
N PRO A 49 -109.81 -39.34 -51.91
CA PRO A 49 -109.41 -40.10 -50.73
C PRO A 49 -110.58 -40.92 -50.18
N ALA A 50 -110.30 -42.06 -49.58
CA ALA A 50 -111.35 -42.97 -49.12
C ALA A 50 -112.13 -42.39 -47.93
N ALA A 51 -113.37 -42.83 -47.76
CA ALA A 51 -114.24 -42.33 -46.71
C ALA A 51 -113.60 -42.48 -45.31
N GLY A 52 -113.41 -41.34 -44.63
CA GLY A 52 -112.81 -41.25 -43.29
C GLY A 52 -111.27 -41.20 -43.25
N THR A 53 -110.55 -41.21 -44.38
CA THR A 53 -109.07 -41.16 -44.35
C THR A 53 -108.52 -39.74 -44.17
N ILE A 54 -107.35 -39.64 -43.52
CA ILE A 54 -106.54 -38.41 -43.44
C ILE A 54 -105.56 -38.37 -44.63
N THR A 55 -105.27 -37.18 -45.17
CA THR A 55 -104.24 -36.98 -46.20
C THR A 55 -103.41 -35.71 -45.95
N GLY A 56 -102.08 -35.87 -45.97
CA GLY A 56 -101.13 -34.77 -45.91
C GLY A 56 -101.04 -33.91 -47.18
N ASN A 57 -101.73 -34.31 -48.25
CA ASN A 57 -101.81 -33.52 -49.47
C ASN A 57 -103.07 -32.63 -49.44
N ALA A 58 -102.86 -31.33 -49.20
CA ALA A 58 -103.91 -30.31 -49.24
C ALA A 58 -104.54 -30.07 -50.63
N ALA A 59 -104.01 -30.65 -51.72
CA ALA A 59 -104.67 -30.68 -53.02
C ALA A 59 -104.79 -32.14 -53.52
N PRO A 60 -105.63 -32.96 -52.88
CA PRO A 60 -105.77 -34.38 -53.23
C PRO A 60 -106.59 -34.56 -54.51
N LEU A 61 -106.36 -35.66 -55.22
CA LEU A 61 -107.29 -36.10 -56.27
C LEU A 61 -108.55 -36.63 -55.59
N ILE A 62 -109.66 -35.92 -55.77
CA ILE A 62 -110.99 -36.33 -55.31
C ILE A 62 -111.64 -37.11 -56.45
N SER A 63 -111.97 -38.39 -56.28
CA SER A 63 -112.61 -39.19 -57.34
C SER A 63 -113.46 -40.32 -56.81
N LEU A 64 -114.39 -40.80 -57.65
CA LEU A 64 -115.09 -42.07 -57.46
C LEU A 64 -115.33 -42.78 -58.79
N GLN A 65 -115.64 -44.06 -58.72
CA GLN A 65 -116.11 -44.87 -59.85
C GLN A 65 -117.62 -45.03 -59.81
N ALA A 66 -118.27 -44.87 -60.96
CA ALA A 66 -119.70 -45.04 -61.16
C ALA A 66 -119.97 -46.04 -62.30
N SER A 67 -120.99 -46.87 -62.14
CA SER A 67 -121.49 -47.76 -63.20
C SER A 67 -123.01 -47.61 -63.33
N ALA A 68 -123.57 -47.82 -64.51
CA ALA A 68 -125.01 -47.90 -64.72
C ALA A 68 -125.36 -49.23 -65.40
N GLU A 69 -126.36 -49.96 -64.89
CA GLU A 69 -126.80 -51.24 -65.45
C GLU A 69 -127.57 -51.07 -66.78
N GLU A 70 -128.32 -49.97 -66.92
CA GLU A 70 -128.94 -49.53 -68.17
C GLU A 70 -128.69 -48.03 -68.39
N GLY A 71 -128.56 -47.60 -69.65
CA GLY A 71 -128.34 -46.20 -70.02
C GLY A 71 -126.86 -45.77 -70.08
N THR A 72 -126.64 -44.45 -70.12
CA THR A 72 -125.31 -43.82 -70.14
C THR A 72 -125.27 -42.61 -69.20
N ILE A 73 -124.07 -42.26 -68.72
CA ILE A 73 -123.84 -41.05 -67.91
C ILE A 73 -123.17 -40.01 -68.81
N ALA A 74 -123.81 -38.85 -69.01
CA ALA A 74 -123.20 -37.73 -69.73
C ALA A 74 -122.43 -36.81 -68.75
N ALA A 75 -121.54 -35.96 -69.28
CA ALA A 75 -120.75 -35.05 -68.45
C ALA A 75 -121.60 -33.96 -67.78
N ASP A 76 -122.62 -33.45 -68.47
CA ASP A 76 -123.53 -32.41 -67.97
C ASP A 76 -124.50 -32.94 -66.88
N ASP A 77 -124.67 -34.27 -66.82
CA ASP A 77 -125.52 -35.00 -65.87
C ASP A 77 -124.80 -35.38 -64.55
N VAL A 78 -123.53 -34.97 -64.39
CA VAL A 78 -122.74 -35.21 -63.17
C VAL A 78 -122.52 -33.91 -62.39
N GLN A 79 -123.03 -33.86 -61.16
CA GLN A 79 -122.83 -32.74 -60.24
C GLN A 79 -121.97 -33.18 -59.05
N MET A 80 -120.79 -32.57 -58.89
CA MET A 80 -119.96 -32.72 -57.70
C MET A 80 -120.02 -31.46 -56.84
N VAL A 81 -120.09 -31.63 -55.52
CA VAL A 81 -120.10 -30.56 -54.53
C VAL A 81 -119.01 -30.87 -53.50
N LEU A 82 -118.11 -29.92 -53.28
CA LEU A 82 -117.02 -29.98 -52.30
C LEU A 82 -117.25 -28.90 -51.24
N ASN A 83 -117.36 -29.29 -49.97
CA ASN A 83 -117.63 -28.39 -48.84
C ASN A 83 -118.87 -27.48 -49.03
N GLY A 84 -119.88 -27.96 -49.76
CA GLY A 84 -121.10 -27.20 -50.10
C GLY A 84 -120.98 -26.28 -51.32
N ALA A 85 -119.81 -26.18 -51.96
CA ALA A 85 -119.62 -25.46 -53.23
C ALA A 85 -119.63 -26.44 -54.42
N SER A 86 -120.42 -26.16 -55.45
CA SER A 86 -120.38 -26.93 -56.70
C SER A 86 -119.02 -26.80 -57.38
N VAL A 87 -118.44 -27.92 -57.78
CA VAL A 87 -117.18 -28.00 -58.54
C VAL A 87 -117.42 -28.77 -59.85
N THR A 88 -116.66 -28.44 -60.89
CA THR A 88 -116.69 -29.20 -62.15
C THR A 88 -115.76 -30.42 -62.04
N PRO A 89 -116.28 -31.65 -62.11
CA PRO A 89 -115.45 -32.84 -62.25
C PRO A 89 -115.10 -33.10 -63.73
N ALA A 90 -113.97 -33.76 -63.95
CA ALA A 90 -113.72 -34.49 -65.18
C ALA A 90 -114.47 -35.84 -65.15
N LEU A 91 -114.97 -36.25 -66.31
CA LEU A 91 -115.58 -37.56 -66.52
C LEU A 91 -114.74 -38.35 -67.53
N SER A 92 -114.49 -39.63 -67.25
CA SER A 92 -113.81 -40.55 -68.15
C SER A 92 -114.46 -41.93 -68.10
N LEU A 93 -114.49 -42.66 -69.21
CA LEU A 93 -115.13 -43.97 -69.32
C LEU A 93 -114.09 -45.03 -69.72
N SER A 94 -114.01 -46.13 -68.97
CA SER A 94 -113.15 -47.28 -69.28
C SER A 94 -113.85 -48.58 -68.92
N SER A 95 -113.93 -49.53 -69.85
CA SER A 95 -114.52 -50.87 -69.65
C SER A 95 -115.93 -50.88 -69.01
N GLY A 96 -116.76 -49.89 -69.30
CA GLY A 96 -118.12 -49.74 -68.75
C GLY A 96 -118.20 -49.02 -67.39
N ILE A 97 -117.07 -48.63 -66.80
CA ILE A 97 -117.01 -47.87 -65.54
C ILE A 97 -116.63 -46.42 -65.86
N TYR A 98 -117.43 -45.49 -65.36
CA TYR A 98 -117.16 -44.06 -65.39
C TYR A 98 -116.33 -43.68 -64.18
N THR A 99 -115.18 -43.01 -64.37
CA THR A 99 -114.44 -42.37 -63.29
C THR A 99 -114.74 -40.87 -63.31
N ILE A 100 -115.31 -40.39 -62.21
CA ILE A 100 -115.61 -38.98 -61.94
C ILE A 100 -114.48 -38.45 -61.04
N SER A 101 -113.79 -37.38 -61.43
CA SER A 101 -112.64 -36.87 -60.67
C SER A 101 -112.51 -35.35 -60.68
N HIS A 102 -111.92 -34.78 -59.62
CA HIS A 102 -111.66 -33.36 -59.45
C HIS A 102 -110.39 -33.18 -58.60
N THR A 103 -109.51 -32.26 -59.01
CA THR A 103 -108.35 -31.85 -58.19
C THR A 103 -108.53 -30.38 -57.82
N PRO A 104 -108.62 -30.03 -56.53
CA PRO A 104 -108.76 -28.64 -56.11
C PRO A 104 -107.60 -27.76 -56.62
N ALA A 105 -107.95 -26.67 -57.32
CA ALA A 105 -106.96 -25.73 -57.87
C ALA A 105 -106.35 -24.80 -56.80
N GLN A 106 -107.02 -24.67 -55.64
CA GLN A 106 -106.46 -24.10 -54.42
C GLN A 106 -106.26 -25.23 -53.41
N LYS A 107 -105.24 -25.11 -52.56
CA LYS A 107 -105.08 -26.00 -51.41
C LYS A 107 -106.30 -25.86 -50.51
N LEU A 108 -106.87 -26.99 -50.13
CA LEU A 108 -107.89 -27.08 -49.10
C LEU A 108 -107.27 -26.71 -47.74
N GLU A 109 -108.03 -26.00 -46.91
CA GLU A 109 -107.65 -25.75 -45.53
C GLU A 109 -107.76 -27.02 -44.69
N ASP A 110 -106.98 -27.09 -43.62
CA ASP A 110 -106.92 -28.25 -42.74
C ASP A 110 -108.27 -28.56 -42.07
N GLY A 111 -108.58 -29.86 -41.92
CA GLY A 111 -109.86 -30.33 -41.37
C GLY A 111 -110.64 -31.25 -42.30
N SER A 112 -111.86 -31.60 -41.89
CA SER A 112 -112.70 -32.54 -42.65
C SER A 112 -113.32 -31.87 -43.87
N GLN A 113 -113.07 -32.47 -45.03
CA GLN A 113 -113.58 -32.07 -46.34
C GLN A 113 -114.76 -32.99 -46.69
N SER A 114 -115.92 -32.42 -47.03
CA SER A 114 -117.10 -33.18 -47.44
C SER A 114 -117.27 -33.15 -48.96
N VAL A 115 -117.58 -34.31 -49.55
CA VAL A 115 -117.82 -34.47 -50.98
C VAL A 115 -119.18 -35.11 -51.18
N SER A 116 -120.02 -34.49 -52.00
CA SER A 116 -121.26 -35.06 -52.51
C SER A 116 -121.16 -35.18 -54.04
N VAL A 117 -121.56 -36.32 -54.58
CA VAL A 117 -121.65 -36.53 -56.03
C VAL A 117 -123.04 -37.04 -56.37
N SER A 118 -123.73 -36.32 -57.23
CA SER A 118 -125.02 -36.70 -57.81
C SER A 118 -124.87 -36.95 -59.30
N VAL A 119 -125.46 -38.04 -59.78
CA VAL A 119 -125.39 -38.47 -61.18
C VAL A 119 -126.80 -38.81 -61.67
N TYR A 120 -127.15 -38.29 -62.84
CA TYR A 120 -128.32 -38.74 -63.60
C TYR A 120 -127.86 -39.71 -64.70
N ASP A 121 -128.66 -40.75 -64.97
CA ASP A 121 -128.57 -41.52 -66.21
C ASP A 121 -129.46 -40.93 -67.31
N THR A 122 -129.18 -41.28 -68.57
CA THR A 122 -129.95 -40.81 -69.75
C THR A 122 -131.39 -41.34 -69.84
N ILE A 123 -131.86 -42.11 -68.85
CA ILE A 123 -133.25 -42.55 -68.69
C ILE A 123 -133.98 -41.76 -67.57
N GLY A 124 -133.26 -40.88 -66.86
CA GLY A 124 -133.79 -40.00 -65.81
C GLY A 124 -133.57 -40.51 -64.38
N GLY A 125 -132.83 -41.60 -64.18
CA GLY A 125 -132.50 -42.13 -62.86
C GLY A 125 -131.43 -41.30 -62.15
N LEU A 126 -131.79 -40.65 -61.04
CA LEU A 126 -130.85 -39.94 -60.16
C LEU A 126 -130.27 -40.89 -59.11
N LYS A 127 -128.98 -40.74 -58.78
CA LYS A 127 -128.38 -41.27 -57.55
C LYS A 127 -127.32 -40.33 -56.98
N THR A 128 -127.26 -40.24 -55.66
CA THR A 128 -126.31 -39.41 -54.91
C THR A 128 -125.46 -40.28 -53.97
N THR A 129 -124.21 -39.90 -53.75
CA THR A 129 -123.35 -40.46 -52.70
C THR A 129 -122.55 -39.35 -52.03
N ASP A 130 -122.46 -39.43 -50.70
CA ASP A 130 -121.73 -38.48 -49.86
C ASP A 130 -120.62 -39.22 -49.11
N TRP A 131 -119.44 -38.60 -49.02
CA TRP A 131 -118.36 -39.03 -48.13
C TRP A 131 -117.56 -37.85 -47.61
N SER A 132 -116.66 -38.10 -46.67
CA SER A 132 -115.67 -37.12 -46.24
C SER A 132 -114.29 -37.73 -46.09
N PHE A 133 -113.28 -36.88 -46.12
CA PHE A 133 -111.90 -37.17 -45.76
C PHE A 133 -111.36 -36.01 -44.91
N THR A 134 -110.12 -36.07 -44.47
CA THR A 134 -109.48 -35.01 -43.67
C THR A 134 -108.19 -34.55 -44.34
N VAL A 135 -107.99 -33.24 -44.45
CA VAL A 135 -106.72 -32.62 -44.86
C VAL A 135 -105.94 -32.21 -43.61
N ASP A 136 -104.64 -32.45 -43.67
CA ASP A 136 -103.72 -32.39 -42.53
C ASP A 136 -102.33 -31.94 -43.03
N ALA A 137 -102.18 -30.66 -43.38
CA ALA A 137 -100.96 -30.16 -44.01
C ALA A 137 -99.87 -29.80 -43.01
N ALA A 138 -98.65 -30.26 -43.28
CA ALA A 138 -97.47 -30.09 -42.42
C ALA A 138 -97.26 -28.67 -41.84
N PRO A 139 -96.61 -28.56 -40.66
CA PRO A 139 -96.44 -27.29 -39.93
C PRO A 139 -95.85 -26.13 -40.75
N LYS A 140 -96.15 -24.90 -40.33
CA LYS A 140 -95.74 -23.66 -41.01
C LYS A 140 -94.81 -22.83 -40.12
N ALA A 141 -93.70 -22.32 -40.68
CA ALA A 141 -92.71 -21.50 -39.96
C ALA A 141 -92.93 -19.99 -40.18
N SER A 142 -92.52 -19.17 -39.20
CA SER A 142 -92.53 -17.70 -39.26
C SER A 142 -91.58 -17.09 -38.22
N SER A 143 -91.44 -15.76 -38.22
CA SER A 143 -90.72 -15.00 -37.17
C SER A 143 -89.28 -15.46 -36.91
N TRP A 144 -88.51 -15.68 -37.98
CA TRP A 144 -87.09 -16.04 -37.92
C TRP A 144 -86.25 -14.94 -37.26
N TYR A 145 -85.40 -15.34 -36.32
CA TYR A 145 -84.41 -14.49 -35.65
C TYR A 145 -83.06 -15.23 -35.59
N PRO A 146 -81.92 -14.63 -36.00
CA PRO A 146 -81.83 -13.40 -36.79
C PRO A 146 -82.66 -13.52 -38.09
N ALA A 147 -83.17 -12.39 -38.58
CA ALA A 147 -84.03 -12.36 -39.75
C ALA A 147 -83.29 -12.87 -41.01
N LYS A 148 -84.02 -13.48 -41.95
CA LYS A 148 -83.43 -14.04 -43.19
C LYS A 148 -82.62 -12.95 -43.93
N GLY A 149 -81.31 -13.15 -44.07
CA GLY A 149 -80.38 -12.22 -44.72
C GLY A 149 -79.87 -11.04 -43.86
N SER A 150 -80.20 -10.98 -42.57
CA SER A 150 -79.72 -9.90 -41.67
C SER A 150 -78.25 -10.08 -41.26
N THR A 151 -77.63 -9.00 -40.76
CA THR A 151 -76.28 -9.00 -40.17
C THR A 151 -76.36 -8.80 -38.65
N VAL A 152 -75.53 -9.50 -37.88
CA VAL A 152 -75.39 -9.36 -36.43
C VAL A 152 -73.92 -9.10 -36.03
N THR A 153 -73.71 -8.21 -35.06
CA THR A 153 -72.37 -7.76 -34.62
C THR A 153 -71.79 -8.56 -33.46
N VAL A 154 -72.32 -9.75 -33.20
CA VAL A 154 -71.92 -10.66 -32.12
C VAL A 154 -71.79 -12.09 -32.63
N THR A 155 -70.80 -12.84 -32.13
CA THR A 155 -70.58 -14.25 -32.49
C THR A 155 -71.55 -15.23 -31.81
N ASN A 156 -72.38 -14.74 -30.88
CA ASN A 156 -73.25 -15.57 -30.05
C ASN A 156 -74.74 -15.11 -30.14
N PRO A 157 -75.32 -14.89 -31.34
CA PRO A 157 -76.73 -14.52 -31.45
C PRO A 157 -77.63 -15.65 -30.94
N LYS A 158 -78.69 -15.31 -30.21
CA LYS A 158 -79.82 -16.23 -30.07
C LYS A 158 -80.36 -16.52 -31.48
N VAL A 159 -80.64 -17.79 -31.78
CA VAL A 159 -81.35 -18.17 -33.00
C VAL A 159 -82.70 -18.76 -32.61
N SER A 160 -83.79 -18.34 -33.25
CA SER A 160 -85.13 -18.84 -32.99
C SER A 160 -86.10 -18.64 -34.16
N VAL A 161 -87.16 -19.43 -34.18
CA VAL A 161 -88.21 -19.44 -35.21
C VAL A 161 -89.53 -19.91 -34.61
N TYR A 162 -90.64 -19.29 -35.00
CA TYR A 162 -91.98 -19.68 -34.56
C TYR A 162 -92.54 -20.73 -35.52
N VAL A 163 -93.05 -21.83 -34.98
CA VAL A 163 -93.66 -22.92 -35.74
C VAL A 163 -95.09 -23.14 -35.28
N LYS A 164 -95.97 -23.41 -36.25
CA LYS A 164 -97.39 -23.60 -36.01
C LYS A 164 -97.98 -24.65 -36.96
N ASP A 165 -98.64 -25.63 -36.36
CA ASP A 165 -99.63 -26.44 -37.04
C ASP A 165 -101.03 -25.82 -36.93
N THR A 166 -101.90 -26.15 -37.88
CA THR A 166 -103.31 -25.71 -37.94
C THR A 166 -104.30 -26.83 -37.65
N PHE A 167 -103.97 -28.10 -37.89
CA PHE A 167 -104.83 -29.26 -37.64
C PHE A 167 -104.62 -29.91 -36.27
N ASP A 168 -103.38 -30.20 -35.86
CA ASP A 168 -103.08 -31.11 -34.74
C ASP A 168 -101.98 -30.59 -33.79
N ASN A 169 -101.17 -31.47 -33.17
CA ASN A 169 -100.10 -31.10 -32.24
C ASN A 169 -98.72 -31.39 -32.83
N LEU A 170 -97.76 -30.47 -32.65
CA LEU A 170 -96.37 -30.66 -33.06
C LEU A 170 -95.71 -31.80 -32.26
N ASN A 171 -95.07 -32.73 -32.97
CA ASN A 171 -94.35 -33.84 -32.37
C ASN A 171 -92.94 -33.38 -31.94
N ALA A 172 -92.79 -33.00 -30.67
CA ALA A 172 -91.52 -32.54 -30.11
C ALA A 172 -90.34 -33.51 -30.29
N ASN A 173 -90.60 -34.82 -30.40
CA ASN A 173 -89.56 -35.84 -30.62
C ASN A 173 -89.06 -35.91 -32.06
N SER A 174 -89.71 -35.22 -33.00
CA SER A 174 -89.32 -35.14 -34.41
C SER A 174 -88.45 -33.92 -34.74
N LEU A 175 -88.19 -33.04 -33.76
CA LEU A 175 -87.38 -31.84 -33.95
C LEU A 175 -85.93 -32.20 -34.28
N ALA A 176 -85.47 -31.76 -35.45
CA ALA A 176 -84.05 -31.69 -35.79
C ALA A 176 -83.67 -30.27 -36.23
N VAL A 177 -82.46 -29.85 -35.88
CA VAL A 177 -81.90 -28.55 -36.30
C VAL A 177 -80.46 -28.75 -36.72
N ARG A 178 -80.06 -28.09 -37.81
CA ARG A 178 -78.67 -27.97 -38.24
C ARG A 178 -78.25 -26.51 -38.29
N LEU A 179 -76.99 -26.25 -37.92
CA LEU A 179 -76.33 -24.96 -37.98
C LEU A 179 -75.05 -25.13 -38.81
N ASN A 180 -74.92 -24.41 -39.92
CA ASN A 180 -73.84 -24.57 -40.89
C ASN A 180 -73.68 -26.02 -41.42
N GLY A 181 -74.76 -26.82 -41.40
CA GLY A 181 -74.81 -28.22 -41.78
C GLY A 181 -74.67 -29.22 -40.61
N GLU A 182 -74.09 -28.81 -39.48
CA GLU A 182 -73.89 -29.69 -38.32
C GLU A 182 -75.14 -29.78 -37.43
N PRO A 183 -75.52 -30.97 -36.92
CA PRO A 183 -76.68 -31.14 -36.06
C PRO A 183 -76.46 -30.49 -34.68
N VAL A 184 -77.45 -29.73 -34.21
CA VAL A 184 -77.36 -28.94 -32.96
C VAL A 184 -78.58 -29.11 -32.08
N GLY A 185 -78.37 -29.06 -30.76
CA GLY A 185 -79.45 -29.10 -29.78
C GLY A 185 -80.28 -27.81 -29.81
N ALA A 186 -81.60 -27.97 -29.95
CA ALA A 186 -82.57 -26.88 -29.90
C ALA A 186 -83.75 -27.25 -28.98
N ALA A 187 -84.38 -26.25 -28.39
CA ALA A 187 -85.55 -26.41 -27.54
C ALA A 187 -86.81 -25.91 -28.26
N LEU A 188 -87.83 -26.77 -28.37
CA LEU A 188 -89.19 -26.35 -28.71
C LEU A 188 -89.92 -25.89 -27.44
N GLN A 189 -90.15 -24.59 -27.30
CA GLN A 189 -91.02 -24.06 -26.27
C GLN A 189 -92.43 -23.90 -26.82
N PHE A 190 -93.32 -24.84 -26.51
CA PHE A 190 -94.75 -24.73 -26.78
C PHE A 190 -95.34 -23.45 -26.22
N LYS A 191 -96.30 -22.84 -26.93
CA LYS A 191 -96.95 -21.60 -26.52
C LYS A 191 -97.66 -21.77 -25.18
N GLY A 192 -97.46 -20.81 -24.30
CA GLY A 192 -97.87 -20.87 -22.90
C GLY A 192 -97.58 -19.57 -22.15
N TYR A 193 -97.62 -19.63 -20.84
CA TYR A 193 -97.25 -18.54 -19.93
C TYR A 193 -96.58 -19.10 -18.67
N ILE A 194 -95.81 -18.27 -17.96
CA ILE A 194 -95.31 -18.61 -16.63
C ILE A 194 -96.46 -18.36 -15.63
N ASP A 195 -96.83 -19.36 -14.84
CA ASP A 195 -97.70 -19.13 -13.69
C ASP A 195 -96.91 -18.40 -12.60
N ALA A 196 -97.39 -17.19 -12.24
CA ALA A 196 -96.73 -16.32 -11.28
C ALA A 196 -96.73 -16.84 -9.82
N CYS A 197 -97.45 -17.93 -9.54
CA CYS A 197 -97.49 -18.58 -8.22
C CYS A 197 -96.56 -19.79 -8.09
N THR A 198 -96.15 -20.42 -9.20
CA THR A 198 -95.33 -21.65 -9.21
C THR A 198 -94.06 -21.54 -10.05
N GLU A 199 -93.87 -20.44 -10.78
CA GLU A 199 -92.77 -20.20 -11.74
C GLU A 199 -92.66 -21.24 -12.87
N THR A 200 -93.66 -22.12 -13.01
CA THR A 200 -93.71 -23.16 -14.04
C THR A 200 -94.33 -22.65 -15.34
N TRP A 201 -93.83 -23.14 -16.48
CA TRP A 201 -94.39 -22.86 -17.80
C TRP A 201 -95.65 -23.70 -18.04
N ILE A 202 -96.81 -23.05 -18.07
CA ILE A 202 -98.10 -23.67 -18.37
C ILE A 202 -98.36 -23.59 -19.88
N ILE A 203 -98.38 -24.76 -20.53
CA ILE A 203 -98.63 -24.87 -21.97
C ILE A 203 -100.10 -24.57 -22.27
N GLN A 204 -100.34 -23.61 -23.16
CA GLN A 204 -101.67 -23.26 -23.70
C GLN A 204 -101.98 -23.97 -25.01
N SER A 205 -100.98 -24.35 -25.79
CA SER A 205 -101.16 -25.05 -27.06
C SER A 205 -99.96 -25.92 -27.41
N TYR A 206 -100.23 -27.18 -27.76
CA TYR A 206 -99.26 -28.08 -28.37
C TYR A 206 -99.20 -27.94 -29.91
N LYS A 207 -100.05 -27.10 -30.51
CA LYS A 207 -100.08 -26.84 -31.96
C LYS A 207 -99.04 -25.81 -32.40
N GLU A 208 -98.55 -24.97 -31.50
CA GLU A 208 -97.71 -23.83 -31.86
C GLU A 208 -96.69 -23.51 -30.77
N GLY A 209 -95.50 -23.06 -31.16
CA GLY A 209 -94.40 -22.81 -30.24
C GLY A 209 -93.18 -22.19 -30.94
N THR A 210 -92.16 -21.87 -30.14
CA THR A 210 -90.91 -21.29 -30.63
C THR A 210 -89.79 -22.31 -30.50
N ILE A 211 -89.18 -22.69 -31.62
CA ILE A 211 -87.89 -23.40 -31.61
C ILE A 211 -86.81 -22.36 -31.32
N SER A 212 -85.93 -22.61 -30.36
CA SER A 212 -84.77 -21.76 -30.05
C SER A 212 -83.51 -22.59 -29.85
N LEU A 213 -82.36 -22.06 -30.28
CA LEU A 213 -81.03 -22.55 -29.91
C LEU A 213 -80.13 -21.39 -29.47
N ASN A 214 -79.21 -21.72 -28.56
CA ASN A 214 -78.15 -20.83 -28.12
C ASN A 214 -76.91 -21.10 -28.99
N THR A 215 -76.35 -20.07 -29.61
CA THR A 215 -75.10 -20.20 -30.37
C THR A 215 -73.92 -19.67 -29.57
N SER A 216 -72.72 -20.17 -29.88
CA SER A 216 -71.48 -19.72 -29.26
C SER A 216 -70.35 -19.80 -30.28
N GLY A 217 -69.60 -18.72 -30.47
CA GLY A 217 -68.42 -18.69 -31.33
C GLY A 217 -68.71 -18.91 -32.81
N LEU A 218 -69.84 -18.41 -33.33
CA LEU A 218 -70.13 -18.48 -34.77
C LEU A 218 -68.99 -17.85 -35.60
N PRO A 219 -68.63 -18.45 -36.75
CA PRO A 219 -67.67 -17.88 -37.67
C PRO A 219 -68.19 -16.59 -38.32
N GLU A 220 -67.26 -15.71 -38.69
CA GLU A 220 -67.53 -14.49 -39.45
C GLU A 220 -68.13 -14.81 -40.83
N GLY A 221 -69.01 -13.94 -41.33
CA GLY A 221 -69.69 -14.15 -42.59
C GLY A 221 -71.00 -14.93 -42.47
N ASN A 222 -71.42 -15.56 -43.57
CA ASN A 222 -72.75 -16.18 -43.68
C ASN A 222 -72.84 -17.48 -42.87
N ASN A 223 -73.75 -17.50 -41.90
CA ASN A 223 -74.16 -18.68 -41.16
C ASN A 223 -75.54 -19.14 -41.65
N THR A 224 -75.75 -20.45 -41.78
CA THR A 224 -77.00 -21.06 -42.23
C THR A 224 -77.67 -21.87 -41.13
N VAL A 225 -79.01 -21.86 -41.11
CA VAL A 225 -79.83 -22.61 -40.16
C VAL A 225 -80.86 -23.39 -40.95
N GLU A 226 -80.93 -24.70 -40.70
CA GLU A 226 -81.95 -25.60 -41.22
C GLU A 226 -82.72 -26.19 -40.03
N ILE A 227 -84.04 -26.24 -40.12
CA ILE A 227 -84.93 -26.85 -39.13
C ILE A 227 -85.79 -27.91 -39.82
N SER A 228 -86.12 -28.97 -39.09
CA SER A 228 -87.26 -29.80 -39.42
C SER A 228 -88.04 -30.20 -38.17
N ILE A 229 -89.35 -30.31 -38.33
CA ILE A 229 -90.29 -30.77 -37.30
C ILE A 229 -91.54 -31.31 -37.98
N ALA A 230 -92.09 -32.38 -37.44
CA ALA A 230 -93.35 -32.98 -37.85
C ALA A 230 -94.49 -32.67 -36.87
N ASP A 231 -95.70 -32.81 -37.36
CA ASP A 231 -96.89 -33.04 -36.54
C ASP A 231 -96.94 -34.46 -35.93
N ILE A 232 -98.03 -34.81 -35.24
CA ILE A 232 -98.19 -36.12 -34.59
C ILE A 232 -98.66 -37.22 -35.56
N ASN A 233 -99.18 -36.86 -36.74
CA ASN A 233 -99.58 -37.78 -37.80
C ASN A 233 -98.42 -38.16 -38.74
N GLY A 234 -97.36 -37.34 -38.77
CA GLY A 234 -96.08 -37.58 -39.44
C GLY A 234 -95.76 -36.66 -40.61
N ASN A 235 -96.52 -35.59 -40.89
CA ASN A 235 -96.19 -34.68 -42.00
C ASN A 235 -95.06 -33.72 -41.58
N VAL A 236 -93.97 -33.71 -42.35
CA VAL A 236 -92.72 -33.03 -41.95
C VAL A 236 -92.58 -31.67 -42.63
N MET A 237 -92.38 -30.61 -41.84
CA MET A 237 -91.89 -29.32 -42.32
C MET A 237 -90.35 -29.32 -42.32
N VAL A 238 -89.76 -28.72 -43.37
CA VAL A 238 -88.33 -28.42 -43.45
C VAL A 238 -88.17 -26.97 -43.94
N GLU A 239 -87.35 -26.18 -43.25
CA GLU A 239 -87.13 -24.76 -43.56
C GLU A 239 -85.66 -24.38 -43.38
N THR A 240 -85.17 -23.49 -44.26
CA THR A 240 -83.77 -23.02 -44.24
C THR A 240 -83.70 -21.49 -44.31
N TRP A 241 -82.74 -20.90 -43.62
CA TRP A 241 -82.35 -19.49 -43.80
C TRP A 241 -80.89 -19.22 -43.44
N SER A 242 -80.46 -17.96 -43.61
CA SER A 242 -79.11 -17.50 -43.27
C SER A 242 -79.11 -16.10 -42.67
N PHE A 243 -77.99 -15.74 -42.03
CA PHE A 243 -77.64 -14.41 -41.56
C PHE A 243 -76.10 -14.23 -41.55
N LYS A 244 -75.60 -13.00 -41.57
CA LYS A 244 -74.16 -12.68 -41.51
C LYS A 244 -73.73 -12.37 -40.07
N VAL A 245 -72.57 -12.87 -39.62
CA VAL A 245 -71.84 -12.36 -38.45
C VAL A 245 -70.74 -11.40 -38.92
N ASP A 246 -70.64 -10.22 -38.30
CA ASP A 246 -69.80 -9.11 -38.77
C ASP A 246 -69.37 -8.22 -37.59
N THR A 247 -68.14 -8.39 -37.08
CA THR A 247 -67.74 -7.91 -35.75
C THR A 247 -66.79 -6.71 -35.79
N LEU A 248 -66.96 -5.80 -34.83
CA LEU A 248 -66.09 -4.62 -34.70
C LEU A 248 -64.67 -5.00 -34.21
N PRO A 249 -63.63 -4.26 -34.61
CA PRO A 249 -62.33 -4.31 -33.95
C PRO A 249 -62.44 -3.97 -32.45
N VAL A 250 -61.60 -4.59 -31.62
CA VAL A 250 -61.57 -4.38 -30.16
C VAL A 250 -60.24 -3.78 -29.69
N SER A 251 -60.33 -2.94 -28.66
CA SER A 251 -59.26 -2.13 -28.07
C SER A 251 -58.67 -2.74 -26.80
N SER A 252 -57.37 -2.49 -26.54
CA SER A 252 -56.67 -2.90 -25.31
C SER A 252 -55.33 -2.18 -25.14
N LYS A 253 -54.71 -2.27 -23.95
CA LYS A 253 -53.31 -1.82 -23.69
C LYS A 253 -53.04 -0.34 -24.02
N TRP A 254 -53.95 0.56 -23.65
CA TRP A 254 -53.73 2.01 -23.75
C TRP A 254 -52.45 2.43 -23.02
N THR A 255 -51.60 3.18 -23.72
CA THR A 255 -50.39 3.83 -23.19
C THR A 255 -50.47 5.32 -23.54
N PRO A 256 -50.24 6.25 -22.59
CA PRO A 256 -50.41 6.06 -21.16
C PRO A 256 -51.78 5.43 -20.82
N ALA A 257 -51.88 4.75 -19.68
CA ALA A 257 -53.14 4.13 -19.27
C ALA A 257 -54.24 5.20 -19.05
N LYS A 258 -55.51 4.81 -19.22
CA LYS A 258 -56.64 5.74 -19.03
C LYS A 258 -56.58 6.39 -17.63
N ASP A 259 -56.62 7.71 -17.61
CA ASP A 259 -56.58 8.60 -16.44
C ASP A 259 -55.31 8.48 -15.57
N SER A 260 -54.23 7.91 -16.13
CA SER A 260 -52.91 7.88 -15.49
C SER A 260 -52.19 9.24 -15.54
N THR A 261 -51.19 9.43 -14.67
CA THR A 261 -50.28 10.60 -14.71
C THR A 261 -48.91 10.17 -15.21
N VAL A 262 -48.29 10.96 -16.08
CA VAL A 262 -46.94 10.74 -16.62
C VAL A 262 -46.04 11.94 -16.37
N THR A 263 -44.81 11.69 -15.92
CA THR A 263 -43.86 12.75 -15.53
C THR A 263 -42.94 13.18 -16.68
N THR A 264 -43.48 13.27 -17.90
CA THR A 264 -42.73 13.71 -19.08
C THR A 264 -43.64 14.30 -20.15
N ALA A 265 -43.22 15.41 -20.77
CA ALA A 265 -43.90 16.06 -21.89
C ALA A 265 -43.81 15.29 -23.23
N SER A 266 -43.11 14.14 -23.28
CA SER A 266 -42.97 13.33 -24.51
C SER A 266 -43.30 11.84 -24.26
N PRO A 267 -44.51 11.50 -23.78
CA PRO A 267 -44.90 10.12 -23.53
C PRO A 267 -45.19 9.40 -24.85
N ALA A 268 -44.81 8.13 -24.95
CA ALA A 268 -45.24 7.27 -26.05
C ALA A 268 -46.75 6.99 -25.92
N ILE A 269 -47.55 7.41 -26.90
CA ILE A 269 -48.99 7.16 -26.92
C ILE A 269 -49.28 5.96 -27.81
N SER A 270 -49.99 4.94 -27.31
CA SER A 270 -50.35 3.78 -28.11
C SER A 270 -51.63 3.04 -27.66
N LEU A 271 -52.18 2.25 -28.57
CA LEU A 271 -53.38 1.43 -28.40
C LEU A 271 -53.19 0.10 -29.17
N TYR A 272 -53.43 -1.04 -28.53
CA TYR A 272 -53.42 -2.35 -29.19
C TYR A 272 -54.81 -2.75 -29.66
N VAL A 273 -54.95 -3.06 -30.95
CA VAL A 273 -56.23 -3.38 -31.60
C VAL A 273 -56.21 -4.82 -32.12
N THR A 274 -57.37 -5.48 -32.13
CA THR A 274 -57.56 -6.81 -32.73
C THR A 274 -58.92 -6.90 -33.44
N ALA A 275 -58.97 -7.50 -34.62
CA ALA A 275 -60.18 -7.69 -35.43
C ALA A 275 -60.33 -9.15 -35.92
N LYS A 276 -61.50 -9.48 -36.47
CA LYS A 276 -61.73 -10.79 -37.12
C LYS A 276 -61.32 -10.80 -38.60
N THR A 277 -61.46 -9.67 -39.29
CA THR A 277 -60.80 -9.44 -40.60
C THR A 277 -59.49 -8.68 -40.40
N GLU A 278 -58.82 -8.28 -41.50
CA GLU A 278 -57.54 -7.57 -41.43
C GLU A 278 -57.77 -6.07 -41.15
N LEU A 279 -56.88 -5.44 -40.38
CA LEU A 279 -56.97 -4.02 -40.05
C LEU A 279 -56.59 -3.16 -41.25
N ASN A 280 -57.40 -2.14 -41.57
CA ASN A 280 -57.14 -1.24 -42.68
C ASN A 280 -56.23 -0.09 -42.22
N ASN A 281 -54.92 -0.18 -42.48
CA ASN A 281 -53.94 0.86 -42.15
C ASN A 281 -54.31 2.26 -42.72
N GLN A 282 -54.98 2.35 -43.87
CA GLN A 282 -55.41 3.63 -44.44
C GLN A 282 -56.60 4.29 -43.71
N SER A 283 -57.26 3.55 -42.82
CA SER A 283 -58.38 4.06 -42.00
C SER A 283 -57.95 4.64 -40.65
N VAL A 284 -56.66 4.49 -40.29
CA VAL A 284 -56.10 4.99 -39.03
C VAL A 284 -56.18 6.52 -38.99
N ASN A 285 -56.90 7.05 -38.01
CA ASN A 285 -56.95 8.47 -37.71
C ASN A 285 -56.71 8.66 -36.22
N ALA A 286 -56.04 9.75 -35.85
CA ALA A 286 -55.82 10.11 -34.45
C ALA A 286 -55.86 11.62 -34.23
N LYS A 287 -56.23 12.02 -33.01
CA LYS A 287 -56.07 13.38 -32.51
C LYS A 287 -55.47 13.38 -31.11
N LEU A 288 -54.78 14.46 -30.77
CA LEU A 288 -54.30 14.76 -29.44
C LEU A 288 -54.75 16.18 -29.08
N ASN A 289 -55.47 16.31 -27.97
CA ASN A 289 -56.10 17.57 -27.54
C ASN A 289 -56.98 18.20 -28.64
N SER A 290 -57.76 17.35 -29.33
CA SER A 290 -58.59 17.65 -30.50
C SER A 290 -57.84 18.03 -31.80
N GLU A 291 -56.52 18.20 -31.79
CA GLU A 291 -55.72 18.47 -33.00
C GLU A 291 -55.31 17.17 -33.72
N PRO A 292 -55.41 17.08 -35.06
CA PRO A 292 -55.00 15.90 -35.82
C PRO A 292 -53.51 15.59 -35.68
N VAL A 293 -53.16 14.33 -35.41
CA VAL A 293 -51.77 13.88 -35.27
C VAL A 293 -51.48 12.65 -36.13
N ALA A 294 -50.26 12.56 -36.66
CA ALA A 294 -49.81 11.41 -37.42
C ALA A 294 -49.69 10.18 -36.51
N ALA A 295 -50.43 9.13 -36.83
CA ALA A 295 -50.38 7.84 -36.15
C ALA A 295 -49.93 6.74 -37.12
N THR A 296 -49.24 5.72 -36.62
CA THR A 296 -48.81 4.55 -37.40
C THR A 296 -49.39 3.27 -36.82
N LEU A 297 -49.86 2.36 -37.68
CA LEU A 297 -50.21 1.00 -37.29
C LEU A 297 -49.01 0.07 -37.49
N GLU A 298 -48.47 -0.44 -36.38
CA GLU A 298 -47.51 -1.53 -36.39
C GLU A 298 -48.25 -2.86 -36.22
N TYR A 299 -48.40 -3.61 -37.31
CA TYR A 299 -48.95 -4.97 -37.26
C TYR A 299 -48.08 -5.87 -36.39
N LYS A 300 -48.71 -6.77 -35.64
CA LYS A 300 -48.03 -7.74 -34.79
C LYS A 300 -47.03 -8.56 -35.61
N GLY A 301 -45.80 -8.63 -35.11
CA GLY A 301 -44.67 -9.25 -35.77
C GLY A 301 -43.51 -9.45 -34.81
N TYR A 302 -42.34 -9.71 -35.38
CA TYR A 302 -41.06 -9.79 -34.67
C TYR A 302 -39.94 -9.29 -35.58
N ILE A 303 -38.83 -8.82 -34.99
CA ILE A 303 -37.60 -8.60 -35.75
C ILE A 303 -36.96 -9.96 -36.02
N ASP A 304 -36.76 -10.33 -37.28
CA ASP A 304 -35.93 -11.46 -37.62
C ASP A 304 -34.46 -11.11 -37.35
N SER A 305 -33.87 -11.77 -36.35
CA SER A 305 -32.47 -11.57 -35.94
C SER A 305 -31.43 -11.84 -37.03
N CYS A 306 -31.81 -12.52 -38.12
CA CYS A 306 -30.91 -12.80 -39.24
C CYS A 306 -30.91 -11.68 -40.31
N THR A 307 -31.93 -10.83 -40.36
CA THR A 307 -32.07 -9.77 -41.38
C THR A 307 -32.32 -8.37 -40.83
N ASP A 308 -32.59 -8.22 -39.53
CA ASP A 308 -33.02 -6.99 -38.86
C ASP A 308 -34.29 -6.38 -39.47
N THR A 309 -35.15 -7.22 -40.07
CA THR A 309 -36.43 -6.82 -40.67
C THR A 309 -37.62 -7.22 -39.82
N TRP A 310 -38.67 -6.38 -39.81
CA TRP A 310 -39.92 -6.68 -39.10
C TRP A 310 -40.79 -7.65 -39.91
N VAL A 311 -40.87 -8.89 -39.46
CA VAL A 311 -41.70 -9.95 -40.05
C VAL A 311 -43.09 -9.90 -39.41
N ILE A 312 -44.08 -9.50 -40.21
CA ILE A 312 -45.49 -9.45 -39.78
C ILE A 312 -46.03 -10.87 -39.57
N GLN A 313 -46.53 -11.16 -38.37
CA GLN A 313 -47.22 -12.40 -38.01
C GLN A 313 -48.73 -12.33 -38.23
N SER A 314 -49.35 -11.15 -38.15
CA SER A 314 -50.80 -10.99 -38.31
C SER A 314 -51.18 -9.59 -38.76
N TYR A 315 -51.93 -9.51 -39.87
CA TYR A 315 -52.61 -8.27 -40.31
C TYR A 315 -53.90 -7.98 -39.54
N LYS A 316 -54.32 -8.86 -38.62
CA LYS A 316 -55.58 -8.76 -37.86
C LYS A 316 -55.42 -8.13 -36.47
N GLU A 317 -54.19 -7.90 -36.03
CA GLU A 317 -53.87 -7.32 -34.73
C GLU A 317 -52.58 -6.50 -34.80
N GLY A 318 -52.52 -5.40 -34.07
CA GLY A 318 -51.41 -4.46 -34.15
C GLY A 318 -51.55 -3.30 -33.16
N THR A 319 -50.52 -2.46 -33.10
CA THR A 319 -50.43 -1.32 -32.20
C THR A 319 -50.52 -0.03 -33.01
N ILE A 320 -51.51 0.81 -32.75
CA ILE A 320 -51.53 2.20 -33.21
C ILE A 320 -50.60 3.00 -32.29
N LYS A 321 -49.66 3.78 -32.85
CA LYS A 321 -48.67 4.57 -32.11
C LYS A 321 -48.69 6.04 -32.54
N ILE A 322 -48.48 6.95 -31.59
CA ILE A 322 -48.20 8.37 -31.78
C ILE A 322 -47.03 8.73 -30.86
N ASN A 323 -46.06 9.50 -31.37
CA ASN A 323 -44.92 9.99 -30.60
C ASN A 323 -44.97 11.52 -30.52
N PRO A 324 -45.77 12.10 -29.59
CA PRO A 324 -45.79 13.54 -29.35
C PRO A 324 -44.50 14.02 -28.67
N SER A 325 -44.24 15.31 -28.75
CA SER A 325 -43.18 16.00 -27.99
C SER A 325 -43.68 17.35 -27.48
N GLY A 326 -43.17 17.76 -26.31
CA GLY A 326 -43.47 19.08 -25.74
C GLY A 326 -44.90 19.30 -25.24
N LEU A 327 -45.61 18.23 -24.83
CA LEU A 327 -46.94 18.34 -24.23
C LEU A 327 -46.93 19.22 -22.98
N GLN A 328 -47.95 20.06 -22.87
CA GLN A 328 -48.20 20.90 -21.70
C GLN A 328 -48.68 20.04 -20.53
N ASP A 329 -48.34 20.45 -19.31
CA ASP A 329 -48.85 19.83 -18.09
C ASP A 329 -50.37 19.95 -17.96
N GLY A 330 -50.96 19.04 -17.17
CA GLY A 330 -52.41 18.89 -17.06
C GLY A 330 -52.98 17.82 -18.00
N ILE A 331 -54.29 17.83 -18.15
CA ILE A 331 -55.04 16.76 -18.82
C ILE A 331 -54.84 16.85 -20.33
N ASN A 332 -54.28 15.80 -20.90
CA ASN A 332 -54.13 15.57 -22.32
C ASN A 332 -55.12 14.46 -22.77
N THR A 333 -55.81 14.66 -23.88
CA THR A 333 -56.88 13.78 -24.38
C THR A 333 -56.54 13.18 -25.74
N VAL A 334 -56.63 11.86 -25.87
CA VAL A 334 -56.36 11.12 -27.10
C VAL A 334 -57.68 10.65 -27.73
N GLU A 335 -57.84 10.89 -29.03
CA GLU A 335 -58.84 10.25 -29.86
C GLU A 335 -58.12 9.34 -30.86
N MET A 336 -58.58 8.09 -31.05
CA MET A 336 -58.08 7.19 -32.10
C MET A 336 -59.24 6.47 -32.78
N SER A 337 -59.17 6.27 -34.09
CA SER A 337 -60.12 5.44 -34.82
C SER A 337 -59.45 4.58 -35.88
N ILE A 338 -59.95 3.37 -36.09
CA ILE A 338 -59.48 2.42 -37.09
C ILE A 338 -60.65 1.55 -37.55
N ALA A 339 -60.66 1.16 -38.83
CA ALA A 339 -61.57 0.16 -39.37
C ALA A 339 -60.82 -1.10 -39.83
N ASP A 340 -61.54 -2.20 -39.96
CA ASP A 340 -61.06 -3.38 -40.66
C ASP A 340 -61.32 -3.29 -42.19
N ASN A 341 -60.84 -4.27 -42.95
CA ASN A 341 -61.02 -4.37 -44.40
C ASN A 341 -62.47 -4.72 -44.81
N ALA A 342 -63.36 -5.05 -43.87
CA ALA A 342 -64.80 -5.14 -44.11
C ALA A 342 -65.54 -3.81 -43.89
N GLY A 343 -64.86 -2.80 -43.33
CA GLY A 343 -65.40 -1.47 -43.03
C GLY A 343 -65.91 -1.31 -41.60
N ASN A 344 -65.73 -2.31 -40.73
CA ASN A 344 -66.15 -2.27 -39.34
C ASN A 344 -65.24 -1.31 -38.55
N ARG A 345 -65.77 -0.17 -38.12
CA ARG A 345 -65.02 0.92 -37.46
C ARG A 345 -65.08 0.84 -35.93
N LEU A 346 -63.90 0.99 -35.32
CA LEU A 346 -63.68 1.25 -33.90
C LEU A 346 -63.30 2.72 -33.71
N ASP A 347 -63.89 3.37 -32.70
CA ASP A 347 -63.55 4.70 -32.22
C ASP A 347 -63.26 4.64 -30.71
N GLU A 348 -62.14 5.19 -30.28
CA GLU A 348 -61.64 5.18 -28.90
C GLU A 348 -61.29 6.59 -28.42
N THR A 349 -61.51 6.85 -27.13
CA THR A 349 -61.11 8.09 -26.47
C THR A 349 -60.62 7.79 -25.05
N TRP A 350 -59.57 8.49 -24.62
CA TRP A 350 -59.11 8.48 -23.23
C TRP A 350 -58.28 9.71 -22.87
N SER A 351 -58.17 9.97 -21.57
CA SER A 351 -57.34 11.02 -20.97
C SER A 351 -56.11 10.45 -20.28
N PHE A 352 -55.09 11.29 -20.12
CA PHE A 352 -53.99 11.12 -19.16
C PHE A 352 -53.50 12.51 -18.72
N THR A 353 -52.80 12.61 -17.59
CA THR A 353 -52.25 13.88 -17.09
C THR A 353 -50.74 13.92 -17.32
N VAL A 354 -50.23 15.01 -17.88
CA VAL A 354 -48.78 15.29 -17.88
C VAL A 354 -48.45 16.08 -16.61
N ALA A 355 -47.39 15.67 -15.93
CA ALA A 355 -46.86 16.25 -14.69
C ALA A 355 -45.31 16.23 -14.71
N GLU A 356 -44.71 16.86 -15.72
CA GLU A 356 -43.25 16.98 -15.79
C GLU A 356 -42.76 18.07 -14.83
N THR A 357 -41.58 17.90 -14.22
CA THR A 357 -41.05 18.85 -13.23
C THR A 357 -40.04 19.81 -13.86
N PRO A 358 -39.87 21.03 -13.31
CA PRO A 358 -38.94 22.03 -13.85
C PRO A 358 -37.51 21.49 -13.98
N LYS A 359 -36.96 21.52 -15.19
CA LYS A 359 -35.61 21.06 -15.50
C LYS A 359 -34.60 22.12 -15.11
N ILE A 360 -33.85 21.84 -14.05
CA ILE A 360 -32.71 22.67 -13.61
C ILE A 360 -31.44 22.17 -14.33
N THR A 361 -30.78 23.07 -15.04
CA THR A 361 -29.60 22.80 -15.89
C THR A 361 -28.57 23.94 -15.75
N GLY A 362 -27.45 23.90 -16.47
CA GLY A 362 -26.52 25.03 -16.56
C GLY A 362 -25.88 25.46 -15.23
N LEU A 363 -25.70 24.52 -14.29
CA LEU A 363 -25.21 24.79 -12.93
C LEU A 363 -23.81 25.44 -12.95
N PHE A 364 -23.69 26.61 -12.33
CA PHE A 364 -22.43 27.31 -12.10
C PHE A 364 -22.26 27.65 -10.61
N PRO A 365 -21.08 27.41 -10.00
CA PRO A 365 -19.99 26.57 -10.53
C PRO A 365 -20.45 25.13 -10.79
N VAL A 366 -19.71 24.40 -11.62
CA VAL A 366 -20.07 23.02 -12.00
C VAL A 366 -20.02 22.11 -10.77
N ASN A 367 -20.91 21.12 -10.68
CA ASN A 367 -20.93 20.20 -9.54
C ASN A 367 -19.59 19.45 -9.39
N GLY A 368 -19.03 19.44 -8.18
CA GLY A 368 -17.73 18.86 -7.86
C GLY A 368 -16.52 19.68 -8.33
N SER A 369 -16.73 20.85 -8.93
CA SER A 369 -15.62 21.67 -9.44
C SER A 369 -14.81 22.34 -8.34
N GLU A 370 -13.52 22.52 -8.60
CA GLU A 370 -12.62 23.35 -7.80
C GLU A 370 -12.27 24.60 -8.61
N ASN A 371 -12.35 25.75 -7.98
CA ASN A 371 -12.31 27.04 -8.66
C ASN A 371 -11.45 28.05 -7.88
N VAL A 372 -10.75 28.91 -8.61
CA VAL A 372 -10.22 30.16 -8.04
C VAL A 372 -11.37 31.10 -7.71
N ALA A 373 -11.39 31.64 -6.48
CA ALA A 373 -12.22 32.74 -5.98
C ALA A 373 -13.62 32.88 -6.62
N VAL A 374 -14.57 32.04 -6.22
CA VAL A 374 -15.96 32.12 -6.73
C VAL A 374 -16.69 33.36 -6.19
N THR A 375 -17.41 34.07 -7.05
CA THR A 375 -18.21 35.27 -6.70
C THR A 375 -19.68 35.21 -7.12
N LYS A 376 -20.07 34.19 -7.90
CA LYS A 376 -21.46 33.99 -8.37
C LYS A 376 -21.87 32.53 -8.37
N VAL A 377 -23.18 32.30 -8.27
CA VAL A 377 -23.87 31.03 -8.50
C VAL A 377 -24.96 31.28 -9.55
N SER A 378 -25.12 30.41 -10.52
CA SER A 378 -26.21 30.49 -11.50
C SER A 378 -26.71 29.11 -11.95
N ALA A 379 -27.92 29.08 -12.50
CA ALA A 379 -28.57 27.89 -13.06
C ALA A 379 -29.61 28.30 -14.10
N ILE A 380 -30.00 27.39 -14.98
CA ILE A 380 -31.07 27.59 -15.97
C ILE A 380 -32.24 26.67 -15.60
N ILE A 381 -33.37 27.25 -15.23
CA ILE A 381 -34.62 26.56 -14.91
C ILE A 381 -35.55 26.68 -16.13
N LYS A 382 -35.98 25.54 -16.69
CA LYS A 382 -36.98 25.51 -17.77
C LYS A 382 -38.01 24.41 -17.54
N ASP A 383 -39.25 24.73 -17.82
CA ASP A 383 -40.38 23.81 -17.66
C ASP A 383 -41.06 23.57 -19.02
N ASN A 384 -41.95 22.58 -19.12
CA ASN A 384 -42.86 22.48 -20.26
C ASN A 384 -44.01 23.51 -20.18
N THR A 385 -44.28 24.06 -18.99
CA THR A 385 -45.16 25.21 -18.74
C THR A 385 -44.36 26.42 -18.24
N ALA A 386 -44.97 27.28 -17.40
CA ALA A 386 -44.30 28.43 -16.79
C ALA A 386 -43.70 28.06 -15.42
N VAL A 387 -42.47 28.49 -15.18
CA VAL A 387 -41.82 28.39 -13.86
C VAL A 387 -42.50 29.37 -12.90
N ASN A 388 -42.85 28.89 -11.71
CA ASN A 388 -43.41 29.70 -10.63
C ASN A 388 -42.28 30.29 -9.79
N TRP A 389 -41.76 31.44 -10.23
CA TRP A 389 -40.61 32.12 -9.64
C TRP A 389 -40.81 32.50 -8.16
N ASP A 390 -42.02 32.86 -7.74
CA ASP A 390 -42.37 33.11 -6.32
C ASP A 390 -42.17 31.88 -5.42
N GLY A 391 -42.17 30.68 -6.00
CA GLY A 391 -41.91 29.41 -5.32
C GLY A 391 -40.47 28.87 -5.44
N VAL A 392 -39.60 29.49 -6.25
CA VAL A 392 -38.19 29.07 -6.43
C VAL A 392 -37.36 29.45 -5.20
N ARG A 393 -36.53 28.54 -4.68
CA ARG A 393 -35.71 28.76 -3.48
C ARG A 393 -34.26 28.32 -3.68
N LEU A 394 -33.33 29.24 -3.44
CA LEU A 394 -31.89 28.96 -3.47
C LEU A 394 -31.33 28.95 -2.04
N TYR A 395 -30.52 27.95 -1.72
CA TYR A 395 -29.83 27.81 -0.45
C TYR A 395 -28.33 27.66 -0.67
N ILE A 396 -27.53 28.34 0.15
CA ILE A 396 -26.07 28.21 0.22
C ILE A 396 -25.69 27.77 1.63
N ASN A 397 -25.01 26.63 1.75
CA ASN A 397 -24.60 26.03 3.02
C ASN A 397 -25.80 25.91 4.00
N ASN A 398 -26.95 25.49 3.48
CA ASN A 398 -28.27 25.39 4.15
C ASN A 398 -28.95 26.72 4.54
N ASN A 399 -28.40 27.88 4.20
CA ASN A 399 -29.04 29.19 4.43
C ASN A 399 -29.75 29.65 3.15
N GLU A 400 -31.01 30.08 3.26
CA GLU A 400 -31.77 30.63 2.13
C GLU A 400 -31.18 31.98 1.68
N VAL A 401 -31.10 32.22 0.36
CA VAL A 401 -30.44 33.41 -0.22
C VAL A 401 -31.24 34.03 -1.36
N ASN A 402 -31.22 35.36 -1.43
CA ASN A 402 -31.84 36.13 -2.50
C ASN A 402 -31.06 35.99 -3.82
N PHE A 403 -31.78 35.86 -4.94
CA PHE A 403 -31.26 35.76 -6.30
C PHE A 403 -32.00 36.73 -7.24
N THR A 404 -31.48 36.91 -8.46
CA THR A 404 -32.18 37.54 -9.59
C THR A 404 -32.42 36.50 -10.69
N TYR A 405 -33.43 36.71 -11.53
CA TYR A 405 -33.76 35.80 -12.62
C TYR A 405 -34.16 36.53 -13.90
N ASN A 406 -34.15 35.82 -15.03
CA ASN A 406 -34.67 36.26 -16.32
C ASN A 406 -35.66 35.22 -16.85
N GLU A 407 -36.92 35.62 -17.03
CA GLU A 407 -38.02 34.76 -17.46
C GLU A 407 -37.87 34.25 -18.91
N GLU A 408 -37.28 35.05 -19.81
CA GLU A 408 -37.11 34.70 -21.23
C GLU A 408 -36.03 33.61 -21.42
N THR A 409 -34.94 33.68 -20.64
CA THR A 409 -33.83 32.72 -20.73
C THR A 409 -34.00 31.53 -19.80
N GLY A 410 -34.77 31.68 -18.71
CA GLY A 410 -34.81 30.75 -17.57
C GLY A 410 -33.61 30.86 -16.64
N GLU A 411 -32.72 31.84 -16.82
CA GLU A 411 -31.48 31.96 -16.03
C GLU A 411 -31.75 32.61 -14.67
N LEU A 412 -31.36 31.90 -13.61
CA LEU A 412 -31.24 32.39 -12.24
C LEU A 412 -29.77 32.69 -11.95
N THR A 413 -29.47 33.84 -11.33
CA THR A 413 -28.12 34.22 -10.90
C THR A 413 -28.16 34.89 -9.52
N GLY A 414 -27.18 34.58 -8.67
CA GLY A 414 -26.92 35.28 -7.42
C GLY A 414 -25.42 35.52 -7.22
N ASN A 415 -25.07 36.69 -6.69
CA ASN A 415 -23.67 37.08 -6.43
C ASN A 415 -23.40 37.04 -4.92
N TYR A 416 -22.38 36.29 -4.51
CA TYR A 416 -22.07 36.02 -3.09
C TYR A 416 -20.55 35.88 -2.90
N ASN A 417 -20.06 36.15 -1.69
CA ASN A 417 -18.65 35.93 -1.35
C ASN A 417 -18.43 34.49 -0.88
N PHE A 418 -17.63 33.71 -1.62
CA PHE A 418 -17.29 32.33 -1.28
C PHE A 418 -15.83 32.22 -0.81
N PRO A 419 -15.56 32.29 0.51
CA PRO A 419 -14.20 32.16 1.06
C PRO A 419 -13.64 30.75 0.80
N THR A 420 -12.32 30.56 0.98
CA THR A 420 -11.65 29.27 0.81
C THR A 420 -12.38 28.16 1.57
N GLY A 421 -12.79 27.10 0.87
CA GLY A 421 -13.53 25.98 1.43
C GLY A 421 -14.49 25.32 0.43
N ASN A 422 -15.13 24.24 0.88
CA ASN A 422 -16.21 23.57 0.15
C ASN A 422 -17.56 24.25 0.45
N HIS A 423 -18.35 24.50 -0.58
CA HIS A 423 -19.68 25.09 -0.47
C HIS A 423 -20.73 24.18 -1.08
N GLN A 424 -21.88 24.07 -0.42
CA GLN A 424 -23.05 23.31 -0.88
C GLN A 424 -24.12 24.29 -1.36
N VAL A 425 -24.72 24.00 -2.51
CA VAL A 425 -25.82 24.75 -3.10
C VAL A 425 -27.00 23.82 -3.34
N LYS A 426 -28.19 24.25 -2.92
CA LYS A 426 -29.47 23.59 -3.19
C LYS A 426 -30.40 24.59 -3.87
N LEU A 427 -30.95 24.23 -5.02
CA LEU A 427 -31.96 25.01 -5.74
C LEU A 427 -33.23 24.17 -5.86
N GLU A 428 -34.31 24.63 -5.26
CA GLU A 428 -35.65 24.09 -5.43
C GLU A 428 -36.41 24.93 -6.45
N ALA A 429 -37.01 24.27 -7.44
CA ALA A 429 -37.86 24.89 -8.45
C ALA A 429 -39.25 24.25 -8.44
N VAL A 430 -40.25 25.04 -8.84
CA VAL A 430 -41.66 24.65 -8.88
C VAL A 430 -42.33 25.33 -10.08
N ASP A 431 -43.25 24.63 -10.71
CA ASP A 431 -44.09 25.13 -11.82
C ASP A 431 -45.40 25.77 -11.32
N MET A 432 -46.26 26.21 -12.23
CA MET A 432 -47.58 26.76 -11.91
C MET A 432 -48.59 25.72 -11.40
N ASN A 433 -48.35 24.43 -11.63
CA ASN A 433 -49.22 23.32 -11.21
C ASN A 433 -48.83 22.77 -9.82
N GLY A 434 -47.63 23.10 -9.34
CA GLY A 434 -47.09 22.73 -8.04
C GLY A 434 -46.14 21.54 -8.04
N ASN A 435 -45.78 20.97 -9.20
CA ASN A 435 -44.75 19.92 -9.24
C ASN A 435 -43.38 20.54 -8.93
N LYS A 436 -42.48 19.75 -8.31
CA LYS A 436 -41.21 20.26 -7.78
C LYS A 436 -40.00 19.48 -8.27
N SER A 437 -38.91 20.19 -8.50
CA SER A 437 -37.59 19.62 -8.70
C SER A 437 -36.58 20.21 -7.73
N THR A 438 -35.42 19.56 -7.60
CA THR A 438 -34.33 20.05 -6.75
C THR A 438 -32.99 19.67 -7.36
N ALA A 439 -32.14 20.67 -7.59
CA ALA A 439 -30.73 20.46 -7.88
C ALA A 439 -29.92 20.65 -6.60
N ASN A 440 -29.05 19.69 -6.29
CA ASN A 440 -28.04 19.82 -5.23
C ASN A 440 -26.67 19.69 -5.88
N TRP A 441 -25.77 20.64 -5.62
CA TRP A 441 -24.39 20.58 -6.07
C TRP A 441 -23.44 21.18 -5.05
N SER A 442 -22.15 20.89 -5.19
CA SER A 442 -21.10 21.51 -4.39
C SER A 442 -19.92 21.94 -5.24
N PHE A 443 -19.13 22.87 -4.73
CA PHE A 443 -17.87 23.29 -5.34
C PHE A 443 -16.88 23.75 -4.27
N VAL A 444 -15.59 23.65 -4.57
CA VAL A 444 -14.54 24.25 -3.75
C VAL A 444 -14.19 25.62 -4.33
N SER A 445 -14.20 26.64 -3.47
CA SER A 445 -13.54 27.92 -3.71
C SER A 445 -12.17 27.87 -3.07
N SER A 446 -11.12 28.30 -3.77
CA SER A 446 -9.80 28.59 -3.16
C SER A 446 -9.36 30.00 -3.53
N SER A 447 -9.02 30.78 -2.51
CA SER A 447 -8.54 32.17 -2.62
C SER A 447 -7.39 32.47 -1.67
N SER A 448 -6.72 31.43 -1.16
CA SER A 448 -5.63 31.51 -0.19
C SER A 448 -4.56 30.44 -0.48
N ALA A 449 -3.36 30.66 0.02
CA ALA A 449 -2.26 29.69 -0.03
C ALA A 449 -2.40 28.61 1.04
N PRO A 450 -1.71 27.46 0.93
CA PRO A 450 -1.76 26.38 1.93
C PRO A 450 -1.52 26.86 3.36
N ASP A 451 -2.15 26.20 4.33
CA ASP A 451 -2.01 26.48 5.76
C ASP A 451 -1.12 25.43 6.46
N LEU A 452 -0.23 25.92 7.34
CA LEU A 452 0.55 25.10 8.26
C LEU A 452 -0.33 24.71 9.44
N THR A 453 -0.86 23.48 9.42
CA THR A 453 -1.82 22.97 10.40
C THR A 453 -1.14 22.30 11.60
N LYS A 454 0.13 21.90 11.46
CA LYS A 454 0.93 21.32 12.54
C LYS A 454 2.41 21.67 12.36
N LEU A 455 3.08 21.96 13.48
CA LEU A 455 4.54 22.06 13.58
C LEU A 455 4.98 21.23 14.79
N GLN A 456 6.04 20.43 14.64
CA GLN A 456 6.58 19.56 15.69
C GLN A 456 8.11 19.61 15.71
N TYR A 457 8.67 19.33 16.88
CA TYR A 457 10.12 19.30 17.20
C TYR A 457 10.85 20.65 17.08
N PHE A 458 10.22 21.67 16.49
CA PHE A 458 10.82 22.98 16.21
C PHE A 458 9.87 24.13 16.61
N SER A 459 10.44 25.29 16.97
CA SER A 459 9.69 26.50 17.31
C SER A 459 10.54 27.76 17.08
N ASN A 460 9.89 28.90 16.86
CA ASN A 460 10.59 30.19 16.73
C ASN A 460 11.38 30.52 18.01
N GLY A 461 12.62 31.00 17.87
CA GLY A 461 13.52 31.31 18.98
C GLY A 461 14.13 30.09 19.68
N MET A 462 14.01 28.89 19.11
CA MET A 462 14.63 27.67 19.66
C MET A 462 16.16 27.80 19.67
N THR A 463 16.80 27.19 20.68
CA THR A 463 18.26 26.99 20.72
C THR A 463 18.54 25.49 20.74
N ILE A 464 19.38 25.03 19.81
CA ILE A 464 19.82 23.65 19.64
C ILE A 464 21.26 23.56 20.16
N ILE A 465 21.58 22.52 20.93
CA ILE A 465 22.87 22.39 21.66
C ILE A 465 23.64 21.09 21.32
N ASN A 466 23.26 20.45 20.21
CA ASN A 466 23.79 19.15 19.76
C ASN A 466 23.91 19.06 18.23
N GLY A 467 23.90 20.20 17.54
CA GLY A 467 23.90 20.34 16.08
C GLY A 467 22.67 19.83 15.33
N MET A 468 21.76 19.08 15.95
CA MET A 468 20.70 18.35 15.25
C MET A 468 19.42 19.18 15.06
N LEU A 469 19.20 19.70 13.86
CA LEU A 469 17.93 20.29 13.48
C LEU A 469 16.90 19.20 13.19
N LYS A 470 15.94 19.01 14.10
CA LYS A 470 14.76 18.17 13.91
C LYS A 470 13.53 19.04 13.67
N PHE A 471 12.92 18.91 12.50
CA PHE A 471 11.77 19.69 12.06
C PHE A 471 10.71 18.76 11.47
N SER A 472 9.44 18.97 11.80
CA SER A 472 8.33 18.35 11.07
C SER A 472 7.12 19.28 10.97
N ALA A 473 6.55 19.38 9.78
CA ALA A 473 5.42 20.24 9.45
C ALA A 473 4.32 19.49 8.69
N GLN A 474 3.08 19.91 8.88
CA GLN A 474 1.90 19.44 8.15
C GLN A 474 1.23 20.61 7.44
N LEU A 475 1.03 20.47 6.14
CA LEU A 475 0.45 21.47 5.25
C LEU A 475 -0.91 20.96 4.75
N ASN A 476 -1.96 21.77 4.87
CA ASN A 476 -3.29 21.46 4.32
C ASN A 476 -3.77 22.60 3.40
N ASP A 477 -4.54 22.27 2.38
CA ASP A 477 -5.31 23.22 1.58
C ASP A 477 -6.70 22.64 1.24
N SER A 478 -7.61 23.51 0.81
CA SER A 478 -8.87 23.19 0.15
C SER A 478 -8.71 22.46 -1.19
N VAL A 479 -7.59 22.67 -1.88
CA VAL A 479 -7.27 22.12 -3.21
C VAL A 479 -5.87 21.50 -3.23
N ASP A 480 -5.39 21.00 -4.36
CA ASP A 480 -4.10 20.31 -4.41
C ASP A 480 -2.91 21.27 -4.19
N ILE A 481 -1.98 20.83 -3.33
CA ILE A 481 -0.69 21.47 -3.07
C ILE A 481 0.29 21.04 -4.17
N ASN A 482 1.11 21.98 -4.66
CA ASN A 482 2.11 21.71 -5.68
C ASN A 482 3.34 21.00 -5.09
N ASP A 483 3.99 20.17 -5.90
CA ASP A 483 5.21 19.40 -5.53
C ASP A 483 6.46 20.31 -5.36
N ASN A 484 6.30 21.65 -5.42
CA ASN A 484 7.36 22.66 -5.35
C ASN A 484 7.63 23.20 -3.93
N VAL A 485 7.20 22.47 -2.89
CA VAL A 485 7.49 22.78 -1.49
C VAL A 485 9.01 22.80 -1.27
N THR A 486 9.54 23.78 -0.56
CA THR A 486 10.98 23.84 -0.22
C THR A 486 11.21 24.24 1.23
N LEU A 487 12.16 23.58 1.89
CA LEU A 487 12.73 24.00 3.16
C LEU A 487 14.13 24.59 2.91
N LYS A 488 14.48 25.69 3.58
CA LYS A 488 15.78 26.37 3.43
C LYS A 488 16.35 26.79 4.78
N LEU A 489 17.68 26.75 4.90
CA LEU A 489 18.46 27.30 6.01
C LEU A 489 19.30 28.47 5.49
N ASN A 490 19.16 29.66 6.06
CA ASN A 490 19.82 30.90 5.62
C ASN A 490 19.66 31.16 4.11
N GLY A 491 18.52 30.76 3.53
CA GLY A 491 18.22 30.84 2.09
C GLY A 491 18.78 29.70 1.22
N ALA A 492 19.68 28.86 1.74
CA ALA A 492 20.18 27.67 1.05
C ALA A 492 19.19 26.49 1.19
N PRO A 493 18.91 25.72 0.12
CA PRO A 493 17.93 24.63 0.16
C PRO A 493 18.41 23.45 1.03
N LEU A 494 17.49 22.88 1.81
CA LEU A 494 17.69 21.67 2.58
C LEU A 494 17.08 20.45 1.87
N ASP A 495 17.86 19.37 1.79
CA ASP A 495 17.38 18.05 1.39
C ASP A 495 16.48 17.45 2.50
N MET A 496 15.17 17.49 2.26
CA MET A 496 14.08 17.18 3.19
C MET A 496 13.24 15.99 2.71
N ASP A 497 12.65 15.25 3.65
CA ASP A 497 11.59 14.28 3.35
C ASP A 497 10.27 15.03 3.14
N PHE A 498 9.72 14.96 1.92
CA PHE A 498 8.44 15.54 1.55
C PHE A 498 7.54 14.47 0.94
N ARG A 499 6.31 14.35 1.46
CA ARG A 499 5.28 13.45 0.90
C ARG A 499 3.88 14.02 1.05
N PHE A 500 3.06 13.78 0.05
CA PHE A 500 1.61 13.90 0.16
C PHE A 500 1.04 12.84 1.10
N LYS A 501 -0.22 12.99 1.52
CA LYS A 501 -0.92 11.99 2.31
C LYS A 501 -1.17 10.72 1.52
N GLY A 502 -0.83 9.59 2.12
CA GLY A 502 -0.83 8.27 1.50
C GLY A 502 -0.39 7.16 2.44
N TYR A 503 -0.18 5.97 1.92
CA TYR A 503 0.34 4.80 2.63
C TYR A 503 1.27 3.99 1.72
N THR A 504 2.23 3.26 2.29
CA THR A 504 3.00 2.27 1.54
C THR A 504 2.17 1.01 1.37
N ASP A 505 1.99 0.55 0.13
CA ASP A 505 1.41 -0.77 -0.14
C ASP A 505 2.44 -1.87 0.16
N THR A 506 2.18 -2.67 1.19
CA THR A 506 3.02 -3.78 1.64
C THR A 506 3.19 -4.91 0.61
N CYS A 507 2.42 -4.91 -0.48
CA CYS A 507 2.55 -5.87 -1.57
C CYS A 507 3.48 -5.40 -2.70
N THR A 508 3.82 -4.11 -2.77
CA THR A 508 4.61 -3.52 -3.87
C THR A 508 5.73 -2.58 -3.41
N ASP A 509 5.81 -2.26 -2.11
CA ASP A 509 6.65 -1.20 -1.52
C ASP A 509 6.48 0.20 -2.15
N GLN A 510 5.39 0.41 -2.91
CA GLN A 510 5.07 1.71 -3.51
C GLN A 510 4.24 2.59 -2.56
N TYR A 511 4.56 3.88 -2.50
CA TYR A 511 3.79 4.85 -1.74
C TYR A 511 2.58 5.34 -2.53
N ILE A 512 1.39 4.93 -2.13
CA ILE A 512 0.12 5.29 -2.76
C ILE A 512 -0.41 6.59 -2.14
N ILE A 513 -0.39 7.67 -2.91
CA ILE A 513 -0.96 8.96 -2.54
C ILE A 513 -2.49 8.85 -2.51
N THR A 514 -3.10 9.19 -1.37
CA THR A 514 -4.57 9.22 -1.17
C THR A 514 -5.14 10.65 -1.15
N SER A 515 -4.30 11.68 -0.96
CA SER A 515 -4.70 13.09 -1.13
C SER A 515 -3.50 13.98 -1.40
N ARG A 516 -3.61 14.86 -2.41
CA ARG A 516 -2.64 15.93 -2.69
C ARG A 516 -2.95 17.26 -1.96
N LYS A 517 -4.02 17.28 -1.16
CA LYS A 517 -4.48 18.44 -0.38
C LYS A 517 -3.90 18.50 1.03
N GLU A 518 -3.15 17.47 1.41
CA GLU A 518 -2.50 17.33 2.71
C GLU A 518 -1.12 16.74 2.48
N ALA A 519 -0.09 17.39 3.03
CA ALA A 519 1.30 16.99 2.84
C ALA A 519 2.10 17.13 4.14
N TYR A 520 3.16 16.35 4.25
CA TYR A 520 4.06 16.29 5.39
C TYR A 520 5.48 16.60 4.94
N VAL A 521 6.17 17.43 5.74
CA VAL A 521 7.60 17.76 5.59
C VAL A 521 8.32 17.27 6.85
N SER A 522 9.47 16.61 6.68
CA SER A 522 10.36 16.19 7.76
C SER A 522 11.82 16.52 7.42
N TYR A 523 12.59 16.93 8.42
CA TYR A 523 14.05 17.08 8.32
C TYR A 523 14.70 16.73 9.66
N GLU A 524 15.77 15.94 9.62
CA GLU A 524 16.53 15.52 10.82
C GLU A 524 17.98 15.20 10.47
N LYS A 525 18.84 16.23 10.50
CA LYS A 525 20.28 16.15 10.21
C LYS A 525 21.05 17.15 11.07
N LYS A 526 22.38 17.00 11.15
CA LYS A 526 23.26 18.06 11.68
C LYS A 526 23.21 19.29 10.77
N VAL A 527 23.28 20.47 11.37
CA VAL A 527 23.39 21.77 10.69
C VAL A 527 24.53 22.60 11.31
N ILE A 528 24.97 23.62 10.58
CA ILE A 528 25.97 24.59 11.06
C ILE A 528 25.52 25.29 12.35
N ASP A 529 26.49 25.61 13.20
CA ASP A 529 26.29 26.51 14.33
C ASP A 529 26.02 27.95 13.86
N GLY A 530 25.41 28.75 14.74
CA GLY A 530 25.00 30.11 14.39
C GLY A 530 23.92 30.69 15.28
N GLN A 531 23.91 32.02 15.35
CA GLN A 531 22.88 32.79 16.05
C GLN A 531 21.95 33.47 15.03
N ASN A 532 20.64 33.46 15.30
CA ASN A 532 19.60 34.00 14.40
C ASN A 532 19.56 33.35 13.01
N LEU A 533 19.90 32.07 12.91
CA LEU A 533 19.73 31.25 11.70
C LEU A 533 18.27 31.30 11.25
N THR A 534 18.03 31.46 9.95
CA THR A 534 16.68 31.51 9.38
C THR A 534 16.28 30.17 8.77
N LEU A 535 15.16 29.62 9.22
CA LEU A 535 14.51 28.46 8.60
C LEU A 535 13.30 28.96 7.81
N GLU A 536 13.26 28.68 6.51
CA GLU A 536 12.15 29.06 5.62
C GLU A 536 11.47 27.82 5.05
N LEU A 537 10.16 27.69 5.23
CA LEU A 537 9.32 26.72 4.51
C LEU A 537 8.47 27.48 3.48
N PHE A 538 8.55 27.12 2.21
CA PHE A 538 7.69 27.63 1.13
C PHE A 538 6.74 26.54 0.66
N ALA A 539 5.47 26.88 0.42
CA ALA A 539 4.50 26.02 -0.25
C ALA A 539 3.51 26.83 -1.12
N GLU A 540 2.93 26.16 -2.12
CA GLU A 540 2.02 26.74 -3.11
C GLU A 540 0.92 25.73 -3.49
N ASN A 541 -0.25 26.21 -3.90
CA ASN A 541 -1.32 25.36 -4.44
C ASN A 541 -1.48 25.50 -5.97
N LYS A 542 -2.30 24.63 -6.57
CA LYS A 542 -2.48 24.55 -8.04
C LYS A 542 -3.05 25.81 -8.73
N TYR A 543 -3.41 26.85 -7.97
CA TYR A 543 -3.80 28.17 -8.52
C TYR A 543 -2.73 29.26 -8.32
N GLY A 544 -1.53 28.91 -7.84
CA GLY A 544 -0.43 29.84 -7.64
C GLY A 544 -0.51 30.66 -6.35
N TYR A 545 -1.43 30.35 -5.43
CA TYR A 545 -1.39 30.95 -4.10
C TYR A 545 -0.28 30.30 -3.28
N SER A 546 0.75 31.07 -2.96
CA SER A 546 1.92 30.62 -2.20
C SER A 546 2.09 31.34 -0.86
N ARG A 547 2.80 30.69 0.06
CA ARG A 547 3.17 31.23 1.37
C ARG A 547 4.58 30.77 1.75
N THR A 548 5.33 31.67 2.40
CA THR A 548 6.56 31.32 3.12
C THR A 548 6.30 31.48 4.62
N TRP A 549 6.66 30.47 5.41
CA TRP A 549 6.82 30.58 6.86
C TRP A 549 8.30 30.73 7.16
N THR A 550 8.68 31.78 7.88
CA THR A 550 10.06 32.03 8.29
C THR A 550 10.16 32.00 9.81
N TRP A 551 11.17 31.31 10.33
CA TRP A 551 11.50 31.25 11.74
C TRP A 551 12.96 31.60 11.97
N THR A 552 13.28 32.17 13.13
CA THR A 552 14.66 32.32 13.62
C THR A 552 14.95 31.28 14.70
N PHE A 553 16.18 30.76 14.72
CA PHE A 553 16.67 29.85 15.76
C PHE A 553 18.19 30.00 15.94
N ASN A 554 18.73 29.36 16.98
CA ASN A 554 20.17 29.29 17.22
C ASN A 554 20.62 27.82 17.26
N VAL A 555 21.84 27.57 16.84
CA VAL A 555 22.56 26.30 17.03
C VAL A 555 23.88 26.68 17.72
N LEU A 556 24.06 26.19 18.94
CA LEU A 556 25.11 26.56 19.88
C LEU A 556 25.73 25.28 20.46
N THR A 557 26.50 24.59 19.62
CA THR A 557 27.12 23.29 19.90
C THR A 557 28.62 23.50 20.06
N PRO A 558 29.20 23.36 21.26
CA PRO A 558 30.65 23.47 21.42
C PRO A 558 31.38 22.31 20.72
N PRO A 559 32.65 22.52 20.31
CA PRO A 559 33.47 21.45 19.74
C PRO A 559 33.61 20.23 20.65
N THR A 560 33.96 19.10 20.05
CA THR A 560 34.29 17.87 20.78
C THR A 560 35.77 17.56 20.65
N ILE A 561 36.43 17.25 21.77
CA ILE A 561 37.81 16.78 21.82
C ILE A 561 37.81 15.32 22.27
N THR A 562 38.35 14.44 21.44
CA THR A 562 38.31 12.98 21.61
C THR A 562 39.67 12.35 21.26
N ASN A 563 39.82 11.04 21.47
CA ASN A 563 40.99 10.26 21.03
C ASN A 563 42.36 10.86 21.43
N ILE A 564 42.43 11.46 22.62
CA ILE A 564 43.65 12.06 23.15
C ILE A 564 44.76 11.01 23.37
N THR A 565 46.00 11.35 23.01
CA THR A 565 47.20 10.54 23.29
C THR A 565 48.40 11.44 23.64
N PRO A 566 49.38 10.97 24.42
CA PRO A 566 49.37 9.73 25.21
C PRO A 566 48.47 9.88 26.46
N VAL A 567 47.71 8.83 26.80
CA VAL A 567 46.94 8.70 28.06
C VAL A 567 47.58 7.73 29.06
N LYS A 568 48.78 7.22 28.74
CA LYS A 568 49.51 6.27 29.58
C LYS A 568 50.60 6.96 30.39
N TYR A 569 50.89 6.39 31.54
CA TYR A 569 52.15 6.57 32.26
C TYR A 569 53.25 5.84 31.49
N GLY A 570 54.47 6.38 31.48
CA GLY A 570 55.65 5.67 31.01
C GLY A 570 55.62 5.45 29.50
N VAL A 571 55.51 6.56 28.76
CA VAL A 571 55.81 6.52 27.33
C VAL A 571 57.32 6.31 27.19
N THR A 572 57.70 5.21 26.54
CA THR A 572 59.08 4.73 26.40
C THR A 572 59.87 5.44 25.29
N GLU A 573 59.35 6.57 24.81
CA GLU A 573 59.91 7.41 23.76
C GLU A 573 60.08 8.82 24.35
N LEU A 574 61.26 9.43 24.20
CA LEU A 574 61.50 10.79 24.68
C LEU A 574 60.84 11.86 23.79
N GLN A 575 60.43 11.52 22.56
CA GLN A 575 59.72 12.41 21.64
C GLN A 575 58.37 11.79 21.22
N PRO A 576 57.43 11.62 22.17
CA PRO A 576 56.20 10.88 21.92
C PRO A 576 55.22 11.69 21.06
N ALA A 577 54.46 11.00 20.20
CA ALA A 577 53.40 11.63 19.42
C ALA A 577 52.19 12.00 20.30
N ILE A 578 52.02 13.30 20.54
CA ILE A 578 50.89 13.88 21.28
C ILE A 578 49.80 14.23 20.27
N SER A 579 48.57 13.76 20.48
CA SER A 579 47.51 13.85 19.48
C SER A 579 46.12 13.95 20.10
N ALA A 580 45.17 14.47 19.33
CA ALA A 580 43.75 14.49 19.65
C ALA A 580 42.93 14.50 18.34
N VAL A 581 41.64 14.18 18.42
CA VAL A 581 40.68 14.38 17.33
C VAL A 581 39.64 15.41 17.78
N ILE A 582 39.58 16.52 17.05
CA ILE A 582 38.69 17.66 17.27
C ILE A 582 37.60 17.61 16.20
N GLY A 583 36.32 17.70 16.60
CA GLY A 583 35.19 17.65 15.66
C GLY A 583 33.98 18.43 16.13
N ASP A 584 33.25 19.02 15.19
CA ASP A 584 32.19 20.02 15.43
C ASP A 584 31.00 19.85 14.45
N ASN A 585 30.14 20.86 14.26
CA ASN A 585 29.20 20.93 13.14
C ASN A 585 29.22 22.25 12.33
N ASP A 586 30.01 23.24 12.74
CA ASP A 586 30.59 24.25 11.86
C ASP A 586 32.12 24.00 11.72
N HIS A 587 32.88 25.00 11.25
CA HIS A 587 34.33 24.95 11.21
C HIS A 587 34.97 25.23 12.58
N ILE A 588 36.12 24.62 12.85
CA ILE A 588 37.01 25.05 13.94
C ILE A 588 37.66 26.37 13.53
N ALA A 589 37.56 27.40 14.37
CA ALA A 589 38.14 28.73 14.11
C ALA A 589 39.53 28.91 14.73
N SER A 590 39.78 28.32 15.90
CA SER A 590 41.09 28.36 16.55
C SER A 590 41.33 27.14 17.42
N ILE A 591 42.59 26.73 17.52
CA ILE A 591 43.05 25.68 18.43
C ILE A 591 44.27 26.24 19.17
N VAL A 592 44.37 25.97 20.46
CA VAL A 592 45.51 26.34 21.31
C VAL A 592 45.96 25.09 22.05
N MET A 593 47.17 24.62 21.75
CA MET A 593 47.79 23.47 22.42
C MET A 593 48.96 23.94 23.27
N LYS A 594 49.07 23.40 24.49
CA LYS A 594 50.17 23.71 25.42
C LYS A 594 50.77 22.46 26.03
N LEU A 595 52.09 22.46 26.17
CA LEU A 595 52.84 21.49 26.97
C LEU A 595 53.39 22.18 28.22
N ASN A 596 53.03 21.71 29.41
CA ASN A 596 53.36 22.32 30.71
C ASN A 596 53.03 23.82 30.81
N GLY A 597 52.01 24.29 30.06
CA GLY A 597 51.56 25.69 30.03
C GLY A 597 52.25 26.58 28.98
N VAL A 598 53.26 26.06 28.28
CA VAL A 598 53.92 26.73 27.13
C VAL A 598 53.19 26.34 25.84
N ASP A 599 52.87 27.32 24.99
CA ASP A 599 52.30 27.11 23.66
C ASP A 599 53.24 26.27 22.76
N VAL A 600 52.68 25.35 21.98
CA VAL A 600 53.44 24.46 21.07
C VAL A 600 52.86 24.46 19.65
N ASP A 601 53.72 24.40 18.65
CA ASP A 601 53.33 24.23 17.24
C ASP A 601 52.83 22.79 16.99
N TYR A 602 51.78 22.64 16.19
CA TYR A 602 51.15 21.35 15.89
C TYR A 602 50.71 21.27 14.42
N GLU A 603 50.60 20.04 13.91
CA GLU A 603 49.92 19.76 12.64
C GLU A 603 48.43 19.48 12.90
N TYR A 604 47.55 20.00 12.05
CA TYR A 604 46.10 19.75 12.12
C TYR A 604 45.54 19.46 10.73
N ASP A 605 44.93 18.29 10.56
CA ASP A 605 44.16 17.95 9.36
C ASP A 605 42.66 18.26 9.57
N PRO A 606 42.10 19.28 8.90
CA PRO A 606 40.69 19.62 9.03
C PRO A 606 39.73 18.59 8.43
N ASN A 607 40.21 17.61 7.64
CA ASN A 607 39.36 16.58 7.03
C ASN A 607 39.07 15.42 7.99
N THR A 608 40.05 15.01 8.79
CA THR A 608 39.90 13.98 9.83
C THR A 608 39.71 14.56 11.24
N GLY A 609 39.88 15.88 11.40
CA GLY A 609 39.89 16.53 12.71
C GLY A 609 41.13 16.21 13.55
N LYS A 610 42.12 15.50 12.99
CA LYS A 610 43.27 15.01 13.75
C LYS A 610 44.31 16.12 13.94
N LEU A 611 44.59 16.43 15.21
CA LEU A 611 45.74 17.23 15.64
C LEU A 611 46.90 16.31 16.04
N THR A 612 48.14 16.63 15.66
CA THR A 612 49.35 15.90 16.06
C THR A 612 50.50 16.88 16.38
N TYR A 613 51.23 16.64 17.46
CA TYR A 613 52.45 17.33 17.86
C TYR A 613 53.51 16.31 18.29
N ILE A 614 54.76 16.56 17.90
CA ILE A 614 55.93 15.79 18.34
C ILE A 614 56.93 16.79 18.93
N PRO A 615 57.41 16.62 20.18
CA PRO A 615 58.42 17.48 20.77
C PRO A 615 59.69 17.54 19.92
N SER A 616 60.15 18.75 19.57
CA SER A 616 61.32 18.96 18.72
C SER A 616 62.63 18.50 19.38
N GLU A 617 62.70 18.60 20.70
CA GLU A 617 63.78 18.11 21.54
C GLU A 617 63.31 16.91 22.39
N PRO A 618 64.20 15.99 22.79
CA PRO A 618 63.89 14.93 23.75
C PRO A 618 63.33 15.48 25.07
N LEU A 619 62.14 15.03 25.45
CA LEU A 619 61.56 15.31 26.76
C LEU A 619 62.39 14.62 27.86
N SER A 620 62.49 15.28 29.01
CA SER A 620 63.21 14.79 30.18
C SER A 620 62.64 13.46 30.66
N ASN A 621 63.52 12.52 31.01
CA ASN A 621 63.12 11.21 31.50
C ASN A 621 62.47 11.30 32.90
N GLU A 622 61.70 10.28 33.27
CA GLU A 622 60.89 10.20 34.49
C GLU A 622 59.94 11.39 34.77
N THR A 623 59.78 12.28 33.80
CA THR A 623 59.16 13.59 34.01
C THR A 623 57.68 13.58 33.61
N LYS A 624 56.88 14.28 34.40
CA LYS A 624 55.43 14.41 34.23
C LYS A 624 55.10 15.63 33.38
N TYR A 625 54.38 15.39 32.29
CA TYR A 625 53.93 16.40 31.35
C TYR A 625 52.42 16.56 31.41
N THR A 626 51.96 17.81 31.37
CA THR A 626 50.56 18.19 31.29
C THR A 626 50.29 18.82 29.93
N VAL A 627 49.32 18.30 29.20
CA VAL A 627 48.84 18.87 27.93
C VAL A 627 47.52 19.55 28.21
N SER A 628 47.36 20.80 27.78
CA SER A 628 46.04 21.46 27.71
C SER A 628 45.75 21.86 26.27
N LEU A 629 44.54 21.54 25.82
CA LEU A 629 44.07 21.78 24.46
C LEU A 629 42.71 22.48 24.52
N THR A 630 42.65 23.70 24.01
CA THR A 630 41.40 24.46 23.83
C THR A 630 41.11 24.56 22.34
N ALA A 631 39.90 24.17 21.91
CA ALA A 631 39.40 24.38 20.55
C ALA A 631 38.20 25.32 20.59
N ALA A 632 38.02 26.15 19.56
CA ALA A 632 36.85 27.01 19.40
C ALA A 632 36.21 26.87 18.01
N ASP A 633 34.88 26.88 17.95
CA ASP A 633 34.09 26.86 16.71
C ASP A 633 34.08 28.23 15.99
N GLY A 634 33.38 28.31 14.85
CA GLY A 634 33.16 29.54 14.07
C GLY A 634 32.41 30.66 14.78
N ILE A 635 31.75 30.39 15.92
CA ILE A 635 30.93 31.35 16.68
C ILE A 635 31.49 31.71 18.07
N GLY A 636 32.61 31.10 18.46
CA GLY A 636 33.35 31.37 19.69
C GLY A 636 32.98 30.51 20.91
N LEU A 637 32.28 29.38 20.75
CA LEU A 637 32.14 28.40 21.83
C LEU A 637 33.42 27.58 21.96
N THR A 638 33.90 27.40 23.19
CA THR A 638 35.14 26.65 23.46
C THR A 638 34.87 25.25 23.98
N ALA A 639 35.78 24.34 23.63
CA ALA A 639 35.91 23.03 24.23
C ALA A 639 37.33 22.88 24.79
N ASP A 640 37.41 22.49 26.06
CA ASP A 640 38.67 22.40 26.79
C ASP A 640 38.94 20.95 27.22
N SER A 641 40.15 20.48 26.92
CA SER A 641 40.67 19.19 27.38
C SER A 641 42.01 19.40 28.09
N THR A 642 42.25 18.64 29.15
CA THR A 642 43.54 18.63 29.85
C THR A 642 43.84 17.22 30.31
N TRP A 643 44.98 16.69 29.86
CA TRP A 643 45.44 15.35 30.20
C TRP A 643 46.92 15.38 30.56
N LYS A 644 47.43 14.27 31.09
CA LYS A 644 48.81 14.16 31.56
C LYS A 644 49.40 12.83 31.11
N PHE A 645 50.70 12.84 30.87
CA PHE A 645 51.50 11.64 30.62
C PHE A 645 52.83 11.75 31.38
N ILE A 646 53.54 10.63 31.49
CA ILE A 646 54.89 10.59 32.04
C ILE A 646 55.79 9.95 30.99
N VAL A 647 56.93 10.57 30.72
CA VAL A 647 58.01 9.97 29.92
C VAL A 647 58.82 9.08 30.86
N ASN A 648 59.01 7.81 30.51
CA ASN A 648 59.91 6.93 31.24
C ASN A 648 60.46 5.85 30.31
N THR A 649 61.78 5.83 30.10
CA THR A 649 62.48 4.77 29.36
C THR A 649 63.15 3.73 30.26
N TYR A 650 63.23 3.97 31.58
CA TYR A 650 63.87 3.04 32.51
C TYR A 650 62.91 1.92 32.93
N PRO A 651 63.41 0.68 33.12
CA PRO A 651 62.61 -0.39 33.71
C PRO A 651 62.22 -0.03 35.15
N ASP A 652 61.02 -0.45 35.54
CA ASP A 652 60.59 -0.39 36.93
C ASP A 652 61.04 -1.65 37.68
N MET A 653 61.37 -1.50 38.97
CA MET A 653 61.74 -2.62 39.85
C MET A 653 60.62 -3.67 39.90
N TYR A 654 61.00 -4.93 39.73
CA TYR A 654 60.09 -6.05 39.88
C TYR A 654 59.97 -6.45 41.35
N ASP A 655 58.75 -6.40 41.89
CA ASP A 655 58.40 -7.00 43.19
C ASP A 655 57.04 -7.68 43.11
N GLY A 656 57.04 -9.00 43.24
CA GLY A 656 55.83 -9.84 43.29
C GLY A 656 55.47 -10.30 44.71
N ASN A 657 56.18 -9.85 45.75
CA ASN A 657 56.08 -10.44 47.09
C ASN A 657 55.49 -9.49 48.15
N VAL A 658 54.21 -9.70 48.45
CA VAL A 658 53.37 -8.95 49.40
C VAL A 658 53.89 -8.84 50.84
N THR A 659 54.95 -9.56 51.24
CA THR A 659 55.50 -9.45 52.61
C THR A 659 56.10 -8.08 52.95
N SER A 660 56.50 -7.28 51.96
CA SER A 660 57.12 -5.96 52.15
C SER A 660 56.16 -4.90 52.73
N CYS A 661 54.85 -5.02 52.45
CA CYS A 661 53.81 -4.02 52.74
C CYS A 661 53.68 -3.59 54.21
N GLN A 662 54.02 -4.48 55.16
CA GLN A 662 53.86 -4.19 56.60
C GLN A 662 54.76 -3.03 57.08
N SER A 663 55.93 -2.86 56.45
CA SER A 663 56.95 -1.86 56.82
C SER A 663 56.47 -0.40 56.71
N CYS A 664 55.52 -0.10 55.81
CA CYS A 664 55.02 1.25 55.57
C CYS A 664 53.62 1.51 56.17
N HIS A 665 52.95 0.47 56.68
CA HIS A 665 51.55 0.51 57.11
C HIS A 665 51.34 0.14 58.59
N GLU A 666 52.32 0.43 59.45
CA GLU A 666 52.46 0.00 60.86
C GLU A 666 51.30 0.31 61.85
N ASN A 667 50.15 0.84 61.43
CA ASN A 667 49.02 1.21 62.30
C ASN A 667 47.65 0.70 61.84
N GLN A 668 47.58 -0.49 61.24
CA GLN A 668 46.33 -1.25 61.04
C GLN A 668 46.23 -2.47 61.98
N ASN A 669 46.06 -2.16 63.26
CA ASN A 669 45.60 -3.04 64.37
C ASN A 669 46.61 -3.97 65.09
N ASN A 670 46.55 -3.92 66.43
CA ASN A 670 47.29 -4.80 67.34
C ASN A 670 46.74 -6.24 67.37
N ARG A 671 47.57 -7.24 67.03
CA ARG A 671 47.76 -8.49 67.81
C ARG A 671 48.87 -9.38 67.20
N PRO A 672 49.42 -10.37 67.95
CA PRO A 672 50.54 -11.19 67.46
C PRO A 672 50.26 -12.71 67.35
N LYS A 673 50.83 -13.33 66.31
CA LYS A 673 51.19 -14.77 66.12
C LYS A 673 50.07 -15.75 65.73
N PRO A 674 50.38 -16.84 64.97
CA PRO A 674 51.54 -17.03 64.06
C PRO A 674 51.19 -17.68 62.70
N ASN A 675 49.93 -17.66 62.25
CA ASN A 675 49.46 -18.45 61.10
C ASN A 675 49.12 -17.61 59.84
N GLU A 676 49.55 -16.35 59.79
CA GLU A 676 49.05 -15.31 58.86
C GLU A 676 49.78 -15.27 57.50
N ALA A 677 50.24 -16.42 57.00
CA ALA A 677 51.22 -16.50 55.90
C ALA A 677 50.66 -16.36 54.46
N ILE A 678 49.35 -16.19 54.29
CA ILE A 678 48.70 -16.04 52.96
C ILE A 678 47.64 -14.92 52.97
N HIS A 679 46.90 -14.77 54.07
CA HIS A 679 45.89 -13.71 54.24
C HIS A 679 46.01 -13.04 55.62
N PRO A 680 46.84 -11.99 55.78
CA PRO A 680 46.74 -11.09 56.92
C PRO A 680 45.41 -10.30 56.86
N GLY A 681 44.89 -9.90 58.02
CA GLY A 681 43.61 -9.18 58.10
C GLY A 681 43.69 -7.72 57.61
N HIS A 682 42.51 -7.16 57.28
CA HIS A 682 42.28 -5.83 56.67
C HIS A 682 42.62 -5.80 55.16
N LEU A 683 41.78 -5.23 54.28
CA LEU A 683 41.19 -3.87 54.39
C LEU A 683 39.65 -3.73 54.28
N PHE A 684 38.87 -4.77 53.97
CA PHE A 684 37.41 -4.64 53.77
C PHE A 684 36.57 -5.59 54.64
N GLN A 685 35.48 -5.10 55.22
CA GLN A 685 34.59 -5.84 56.14
C GLN A 685 33.25 -6.21 55.47
N PHE A 686 33.24 -7.19 54.56
CA PHE A 686 32.00 -7.71 53.96
C PHE A 686 32.05 -9.24 53.81
N ASP A 687 31.07 -9.95 54.34
CA ASP A 687 31.05 -11.43 54.43
C ASP A 687 30.76 -12.16 53.09
N ASN A 688 30.73 -11.45 51.95
CA ASN A 688 30.34 -12.00 50.65
C ASN A 688 31.55 -12.27 49.76
N HIS A 689 31.68 -13.51 49.27
CA HIS A 689 32.82 -13.96 48.45
C HIS A 689 33.06 -13.14 47.16
N TYR A 690 32.03 -12.47 46.61
CA TYR A 690 32.12 -11.65 45.40
C TYR A 690 32.81 -10.29 45.60
N ASP A 691 32.55 -9.60 46.73
CA ASP A 691 33.01 -8.21 46.95
C ASP A 691 34.55 -8.12 47.06
N TYR A 692 35.21 -9.24 47.35
CA TYR A 692 36.68 -9.37 47.43
C TYR A 692 37.37 -9.28 46.07
N CYS A 693 36.77 -9.86 45.02
CA CYS A 693 37.34 -9.82 43.67
C CYS A 693 37.20 -8.42 43.05
N ASP A 694 36.00 -7.82 43.14
CA ASP A 694 35.71 -6.49 42.58
C ASP A 694 36.71 -5.42 43.05
N SER A 695 37.12 -5.46 44.33
CA SER A 695 38.07 -4.52 44.92
C SER A 695 39.41 -4.42 44.17
N CYS A 696 39.83 -5.47 43.46
CA CYS A 696 41.00 -5.47 42.57
C CYS A 696 40.60 -5.41 41.08
N HIS A 697 39.55 -6.13 40.69
CA HIS A 697 39.11 -6.26 39.29
C HIS A 697 38.50 -4.99 38.69
N ILE A 698 37.95 -4.08 39.51
CA ILE A 698 37.40 -2.77 39.10
C ILE A 698 38.37 -1.95 38.23
N TYR A 699 39.68 -2.12 38.39
CA TYR A 699 40.71 -1.37 37.66
C TYR A 699 41.12 -1.96 36.32
N ILE A 700 40.90 -3.27 36.08
CA ILE A 700 41.43 -3.94 34.88
C ILE A 700 40.41 -4.83 34.16
N THR A 701 39.20 -5.10 34.71
CA THR A 701 38.20 -5.92 34.01
C THR A 701 36.75 -5.48 34.25
N VAL A 702 36.01 -5.27 33.16
CA VAL A 702 34.59 -5.65 33.08
C VAL A 702 34.36 -6.30 31.71
N PRO A 703 33.94 -7.57 31.70
CA PRO A 703 33.03 -8.08 30.69
C PRO A 703 31.79 -8.71 31.35
N ASP A 704 30.64 -8.70 30.68
CA ASP A 704 29.33 -9.12 31.24
C ASP A 704 29.15 -10.65 31.44
N ILE A 705 30.24 -11.38 31.70
CA ILE A 705 30.31 -12.85 31.72
C ILE A 705 30.37 -13.43 33.15
N CYS A 706 30.68 -12.64 34.18
CA CYS A 706 30.67 -13.12 35.57
C CYS A 706 29.28 -13.65 35.99
N SER A 707 28.21 -13.02 35.48
CA SER A 707 26.85 -13.55 35.58
C SER A 707 26.67 -14.83 34.75
N GLY A 708 27.19 -14.88 33.53
CA GLY A 708 27.09 -16.05 32.64
C GLY A 708 27.72 -17.35 33.19
N CYS A 709 28.76 -17.26 34.01
CA CYS A 709 29.38 -18.41 34.67
C CYS A 709 28.70 -18.83 36.00
N HIS A 710 27.76 -18.03 36.51
CA HIS A 710 27.18 -18.23 37.85
C HIS A 710 25.65 -18.14 37.92
N SER A 711 24.95 -17.85 36.80
CA SER A 711 23.49 -17.73 36.76
C SER A 711 22.75 -19.05 36.52
N GLY A 712 22.97 -20.04 37.39
CA GLY A 712 22.06 -21.17 37.58
C GLY A 712 22.40 -22.50 36.89
N GLU A 713 22.07 -23.58 37.61
CA GLU A 713 22.24 -25.01 37.28
C GLU A 713 23.69 -25.52 37.16
N GLU A 714 23.85 -26.84 37.28
CA GLU A 714 25.05 -27.48 37.85
C GLU A 714 26.30 -27.43 36.96
N ILE A 715 27.40 -26.86 37.48
CA ILE A 715 28.76 -27.02 36.96
C ILE A 715 29.63 -27.71 38.03
N PRO A 716 30.27 -28.87 37.74
CA PRO A 716 31.20 -29.51 38.67
C PRO A 716 32.56 -28.79 38.74
N ASP A 717 33.06 -28.58 39.95
CA ASP A 717 34.43 -28.08 40.25
C ASP A 717 35.50 -29.12 39.79
N PRO A 718 36.72 -28.73 39.36
CA PRO A 718 37.46 -27.53 39.77
C PRO A 718 37.84 -26.49 38.69
N TRP A 719 37.56 -25.22 39.01
CA TRP A 719 38.32 -23.99 38.69
C TRP A 719 39.11 -23.91 37.34
N PRO A 720 38.63 -23.13 36.35
CA PRO A 720 39.42 -22.72 35.19
C PRO A 720 40.51 -21.69 35.56
N PRO A 721 41.74 -21.79 35.02
CA PRO A 721 42.79 -20.77 35.20
C PRO A 721 42.56 -19.51 34.34
N HIS A 722 43.17 -18.38 34.77
CA HIS A 722 42.93 -17.03 34.23
C HIS A 722 43.59 -16.71 32.87
N ASN A 723 43.83 -17.70 31.98
CA ASN A 723 44.78 -17.56 30.87
C ASN A 723 44.22 -17.74 29.43
N GLU A 724 42.92 -17.98 29.24
CA GLU A 724 42.38 -18.29 27.89
C GLU A 724 42.14 -17.08 26.95
N TYR A 725 42.20 -15.82 27.42
CA TYR A 725 41.91 -14.64 26.59
C TYR A 725 42.98 -13.53 26.61
N PRO A 726 44.15 -13.71 25.96
CA PRO A 726 45.20 -12.68 25.88
C PRO A 726 44.85 -11.45 25.02
N GLY A 727 43.74 -11.47 24.28
CA GLY A 727 43.39 -10.46 23.28
C GLY A 727 42.43 -9.35 23.74
N THR A 728 41.79 -9.48 24.90
CA THR A 728 40.77 -8.54 25.37
C THR A 728 41.39 -7.27 25.96
N LYS A 729 41.18 -6.13 25.29
CA LYS A 729 41.51 -4.80 25.82
C LYS A 729 40.38 -4.32 26.73
N TYR A 730 40.65 -4.20 28.02
CA TYR A 730 39.67 -3.74 29.00
C TYR A 730 39.70 -2.21 29.15
N SER A 731 38.55 -1.61 29.49
CA SER A 731 38.43 -0.17 29.77
C SER A 731 38.14 0.06 31.26
N PRO A 732 39.04 0.71 32.03
CA PRO A 732 38.78 1.03 33.43
C PRO A 732 37.60 1.99 33.55
N LYS A 733 36.60 1.63 34.38
CA LYS A 733 35.28 2.28 34.40
C LYS A 733 35.20 3.52 35.31
N TYR A 734 36.19 3.73 36.19
CA TYR A 734 36.12 4.73 37.27
C TYR A 734 37.44 5.49 37.56
N TYR A 735 38.41 5.50 36.62
CA TYR A 735 39.68 6.20 36.80
C TYR A 735 39.57 7.72 36.59
N ASN A 736 40.54 8.47 37.12
CA ASN A 736 40.68 9.90 36.85
C ASN A 736 41.45 10.11 35.53
N THR A 737 40.79 10.54 34.47
CA THR A 737 41.39 10.83 33.15
C THR A 737 42.41 11.98 33.16
N SER A 738 42.43 12.81 34.21
CA SER A 738 43.43 13.86 34.40
C SER A 738 44.77 13.35 34.96
N GLU A 739 44.93 12.04 35.17
CA GLU A 739 46.15 11.40 35.68
C GLU A 739 46.52 10.14 34.86
N PRO A 740 47.82 9.89 34.59
CA PRO A 740 48.23 8.83 33.67
C PRO A 740 48.25 7.45 34.34
N LEU A 741 47.57 6.47 33.72
CA LEU A 741 47.49 5.09 34.21
C LEU A 741 48.75 4.29 33.91
N ARG A 742 49.15 3.45 34.88
CA ARG A 742 50.46 2.79 34.92
C ARG A 742 50.43 1.33 34.49
N VAL A 743 49.37 0.63 34.81
CA VAL A 743 49.11 -0.73 34.33
C VAL A 743 47.87 -0.68 33.42
N THR A 744 48.01 -1.22 32.20
CA THR A 744 46.95 -1.18 31.17
C THR A 744 46.68 -2.56 30.55
N THR A 745 47.15 -3.60 31.23
CA THR A 745 47.08 -5.03 30.88
C THR A 745 47.05 -5.83 32.17
N ASN A 746 46.48 -7.03 32.17
CA ASN A 746 46.50 -7.91 33.35
C ASN A 746 47.95 -8.29 33.73
N ARG A 747 48.17 -8.57 35.02
CA ARG A 747 49.38 -9.20 35.59
C ARG A 747 48.94 -10.36 36.50
N GLU A 748 49.81 -11.34 36.69
CA GLU A 748 49.47 -12.58 37.42
C GLU A 748 49.72 -12.49 38.94
N GLU A 749 50.47 -11.48 39.40
CA GLU A 749 50.92 -11.34 40.80
C GLU A 749 50.50 -10.01 41.46
N TRP A 750 50.52 -9.99 42.79
CA TRP A 750 50.17 -8.84 43.64
C TRP A 750 51.31 -7.79 43.70
N ASP A 751 51.59 -7.18 42.56
CA ASP A 751 52.54 -6.08 42.41
C ASP A 751 51.99 -4.79 43.06
N CYS A 752 52.80 -4.19 43.95
CA CYS A 752 52.48 -2.94 44.64
C CYS A 752 52.14 -1.79 43.67
N ILE A 753 52.70 -1.78 42.45
CA ILE A 753 52.43 -0.77 41.41
C ILE A 753 50.95 -0.73 41.01
N ILE A 754 50.21 -1.85 41.06
CA ILE A 754 48.79 -1.89 40.67
C ILE A 754 47.93 -1.05 41.61
N CYS A 755 48.17 -1.16 42.93
CA CYS A 755 47.42 -0.45 43.97
C CYS A 755 47.90 1.01 44.18
N HIS A 756 49.16 1.30 43.84
CA HIS A 756 49.79 2.61 44.08
C HIS A 756 49.91 3.49 42.81
N GLN A 757 49.36 3.07 41.66
CA GLN A 757 49.43 3.87 40.43
C GLN A 757 48.65 5.20 40.52
N PRO A 758 49.10 6.27 39.83
CA PRO A 758 48.37 7.53 39.77
C PRO A 758 46.92 7.35 39.27
N GLY A 759 45.98 7.98 39.96
CA GLY A 759 44.55 7.95 39.58
C GLY A 759 43.75 6.76 40.12
N ALA A 760 44.36 5.80 40.85
CA ALA A 760 43.70 4.63 41.44
C ALA A 760 42.83 4.95 42.69
N GLY A 761 41.92 5.93 42.59
CA GLY A 761 41.00 6.26 43.68
C GLY A 761 39.95 5.17 43.90
N THR A 762 39.94 4.51 45.05
CA THR A 762 38.94 3.50 45.42
C THR A 762 37.62 4.13 45.83
N LYS A 763 36.62 4.09 44.95
CA LYS A 763 35.22 4.29 45.32
C LYS A 763 34.55 2.94 45.58
N SER A 764 34.36 2.61 46.86
CA SER A 764 33.43 1.54 47.24
C SER A 764 32.06 1.80 46.61
N GLY A 765 31.43 0.75 46.05
CA GLY A 765 30.09 0.84 45.47
C GLY A 765 28.97 1.07 46.49
N SER A 766 29.26 1.04 47.79
CA SER A 766 28.28 1.21 48.86
C SER A 766 28.29 2.63 49.44
N SER A 767 27.17 3.34 49.31
CA SER A 767 27.05 4.79 49.52
C SER A 767 26.99 5.26 51.00
N TRP A 768 27.51 4.46 51.94
CA TRP A 768 27.29 4.67 53.39
C TRP A 768 28.54 4.67 54.28
N TRP A 769 29.73 4.34 53.75
CA TRP A 769 30.99 4.52 54.49
C TRP A 769 32.07 5.13 53.60
N ASN A 770 32.57 6.30 54.01
CA ASN A 770 33.80 6.88 53.47
C ASN A 770 34.98 6.05 53.98
N ALA A 771 35.37 5.01 53.25
CA ALA A 771 36.71 4.45 53.38
C ALA A 771 37.73 5.57 53.14
N PRO A 772 38.79 5.69 53.97
CA PRO A 772 39.85 6.65 53.67
C PRO A 772 40.49 6.27 52.33
N LEU A 773 40.69 7.28 51.48
CA LEU A 773 41.44 7.09 50.24
C LEU A 773 42.79 6.47 50.58
N LEU A 774 43.14 5.36 49.91
CA LEU A 774 44.54 4.94 49.84
C LEU A 774 45.32 6.13 49.28
N ASN A 775 46.44 6.48 49.92
CA ASN A 775 47.22 7.65 49.49
C ASN A 775 47.70 7.42 48.06
N ASN A 776 47.19 8.19 47.10
CA ASN A 776 47.59 8.13 45.69
C ASN A 776 49.04 8.62 45.51
N HIS A 777 50.01 7.77 45.85
CA HIS A 777 51.45 8.04 45.74
C HIS A 777 52.10 6.94 44.90
N ASP A 778 52.83 7.35 43.86
CA ASP A 778 53.53 6.43 42.97
C ASP A 778 54.88 6.01 43.58
N ILE A 779 55.18 4.71 43.58
CA ILE A 779 56.30 4.16 44.35
C ILE A 779 57.66 4.70 43.89
N PRO A 780 58.01 4.74 42.58
CA PRO A 780 59.23 5.42 42.12
C PRO A 780 59.25 6.91 42.44
N GLN A 781 58.11 7.61 42.42
CA GLN A 781 58.06 9.02 42.77
C GLN A 781 58.35 9.27 44.27
N LEU A 782 57.96 8.36 45.17
CA LEU A 782 58.42 8.40 46.57
C LEU A 782 59.92 8.13 46.71
N HIS A 783 60.48 7.30 45.83
CA HIS A 783 61.89 6.92 45.83
C HIS A 783 62.76 7.79 44.89
N PHE A 784 62.27 8.95 44.48
CA PHE A 784 63.08 9.97 43.82
C PHE A 784 64.14 10.51 44.78
N ALA A 785 65.39 10.59 44.33
CA ALA A 785 66.39 11.41 44.98
C ALA A 785 65.94 12.89 45.02
N PRO A 786 66.22 13.63 46.11
CA PRO A 786 66.05 15.08 46.13
C PRO A 786 67.00 15.73 45.13
N LEU A 787 66.55 16.74 44.39
CA LEU A 787 67.43 17.52 43.51
C LEU A 787 68.28 18.47 44.37
N THR A 788 69.52 18.05 44.62
CA THR A 788 70.65 18.91 45.00
C THR A 788 71.59 19.09 43.80
N PRO A 789 72.42 20.14 43.74
CA PRO A 789 73.39 20.32 42.64
C PRO A 789 74.31 19.11 42.44
N ASP A 790 74.70 18.43 43.52
CA ASP A 790 75.54 17.22 43.49
C ASP A 790 74.82 15.99 42.92
N SER A 791 73.48 16.04 42.83
CA SER A 791 72.63 14.96 42.29
C SER A 791 72.09 15.26 40.89
N GLU A 792 72.00 16.54 40.49
CA GLU A 792 71.50 16.93 39.17
C GLU A 792 72.40 16.35 38.08
N SER A 793 73.72 16.44 38.26
CA SER A 793 74.73 15.81 37.39
C SER A 793 74.63 14.27 37.37
N CYS A 794 74.28 13.62 38.49
CA CYS A 794 73.98 12.19 38.48
C CYS A 794 72.77 11.90 37.59
N THR A 795 71.69 12.69 37.69
CA THR A 795 70.44 12.45 36.95
C THR A 795 70.52 12.65 35.44
N GLU A 796 71.65 13.13 34.90
CA GLU A 796 71.92 13.13 33.45
C GLU A 796 72.18 11.71 32.90
N CYS A 797 72.75 10.80 33.72
CA CYS A 797 73.11 9.44 33.32
C CYS A 797 72.45 8.34 34.18
N HIS A 798 72.01 8.68 35.39
CA HIS A 798 71.37 7.81 36.36
C HIS A 798 69.86 8.09 36.43
N ALA A 799 69.05 7.05 36.62
CA ALA A 799 67.65 7.24 36.94
C ALA A 799 67.54 7.91 38.32
N ARG A 800 66.64 8.89 38.42
CA ARG A 800 66.39 9.67 39.63
C ARG A 800 65.61 8.86 40.66
N SER A 801 64.75 7.93 40.24
CA SER A 801 64.18 6.96 41.17
C SER A 801 65.19 5.87 41.52
N LEU A 802 65.48 5.70 42.81
CA LEU A 802 66.31 4.60 43.32
C LEU A 802 65.78 3.23 42.86
N THR A 803 64.45 3.07 42.77
CA THR A 803 63.84 1.81 42.31
C THR A 803 64.10 1.55 40.83
N ARG A 804 64.14 2.57 39.98
CA ARG A 804 64.45 2.39 38.55
C ARG A 804 65.95 2.23 38.33
N GLU A 805 66.76 3.02 39.02
CA GLU A 805 68.22 2.98 38.89
C GLU A 805 68.78 1.60 39.26
N HIS A 806 68.24 0.98 40.31
CA HIS A 806 68.61 -0.38 40.71
C HIS A 806 67.93 -1.49 39.91
N ALA A 807 66.92 -1.17 39.08
CA ALA A 807 66.30 -2.11 38.14
C ALA A 807 66.94 -2.10 36.74
N ARG A 808 67.92 -1.20 36.48
CA ARG A 808 68.64 -1.13 35.20
C ARG A 808 69.57 -2.33 35.01
N GLU A 809 69.82 -2.64 33.73
CA GLU A 809 70.74 -3.69 33.33
C GLU A 809 72.15 -3.51 33.95
N GLY A 810 72.75 -4.63 34.36
CA GLY A 810 74.03 -4.66 35.07
C GLY A 810 73.98 -4.26 36.55
N ARG A 811 72.82 -3.86 37.10
CA ARG A 811 72.68 -3.55 38.54
C ARG A 811 72.21 -4.78 39.31
N VAL A 812 73.11 -5.25 40.17
CA VAL A 812 72.97 -6.48 40.93
C VAL A 812 73.45 -6.27 42.37
N ASP A 813 72.98 -7.12 43.26
CA ASP A 813 73.46 -7.20 44.63
C ASP A 813 74.88 -7.82 44.72
N LYS A 814 75.43 -7.87 45.93
CA LYS A 814 76.74 -8.48 46.23
C LYS A 814 76.89 -9.97 45.85
N ASN A 815 75.78 -10.65 45.51
CA ASN A 815 75.73 -12.05 45.10
C ASN A 815 75.45 -12.21 43.59
N GLY A 816 75.39 -11.10 42.83
CA GLY A 816 75.06 -11.11 41.40
C GLY A 816 73.59 -11.31 41.07
N GLN A 817 72.68 -11.11 42.03
CA GLN A 817 71.23 -11.22 41.82
C GLN A 817 70.59 -9.84 41.52
N PRO A 818 69.47 -9.75 40.78
CA PRO A 818 68.75 -8.49 40.60
C PRO A 818 68.37 -7.84 41.93
N ILE A 819 68.45 -6.51 41.99
CA ILE A 819 68.06 -5.75 43.18
C ILE A 819 66.53 -5.62 43.21
N THR A 820 65.92 -5.97 44.34
CA THR A 820 64.48 -5.87 44.59
C THR A 820 64.19 -4.97 45.80
N CYS A 821 62.91 -4.71 46.09
CA CYS A 821 62.50 -3.96 47.27
C CYS A 821 63.04 -4.59 48.57
N SER A 822 63.02 -5.92 48.69
CA SER A 822 63.60 -6.63 49.84
C SER A 822 65.12 -6.53 49.93
N THR A 823 65.85 -6.48 48.80
CA THR A 823 67.31 -6.23 48.80
C THR A 823 67.67 -4.93 49.51
N CYS A 824 66.81 -3.91 49.43
CA CYS A 824 66.99 -2.66 50.17
C CYS A 824 66.40 -2.73 51.59
N HIS A 825 65.13 -3.11 51.75
CA HIS A 825 64.43 -3.02 53.03
C HIS A 825 64.87 -4.06 54.09
N ASP A 826 65.39 -5.22 53.67
CA ASP A 826 65.99 -6.22 54.56
C ASP A 826 67.53 -6.07 54.67
N SER A 827 68.09 -4.98 54.14
CA SER A 827 69.55 -4.78 54.12
C SER A 827 70.13 -4.59 55.52
N THR A 828 71.19 -5.36 55.81
CA THR A 828 72.01 -5.22 57.02
C THR A 828 73.20 -4.27 56.85
N ASP A 829 73.32 -3.61 55.69
CA ASP A 829 74.33 -2.57 55.48
C ASP A 829 73.99 -1.31 56.29
N GLN A 830 75.00 -0.74 56.96
CA GLN A 830 74.79 0.37 57.91
C GLN A 830 74.46 1.71 57.22
N LEU A 831 74.89 1.92 55.97
CA LEU A 831 74.52 3.10 55.20
C LEU A 831 73.08 2.95 54.69
N VAL A 832 72.76 1.81 54.08
CA VAL A 832 71.41 1.53 53.54
C VAL A 832 70.34 1.55 54.64
N ALA A 833 70.57 0.84 55.75
CA ALA A 833 69.65 0.83 56.89
C ALA A 833 69.55 2.22 57.57
N GLY A 834 70.65 2.99 57.57
CA GLY A 834 70.69 4.37 58.05
C GLY A 834 69.82 5.30 57.20
N ALA A 835 70.00 5.25 55.87
CA ALA A 835 69.24 6.03 54.90
C ALA A 835 67.73 5.72 54.97
N ILE A 836 67.36 4.43 55.02
CA ILE A 836 65.95 3.99 55.18
C ILE A 836 65.36 4.50 56.50
N THR A 837 66.11 4.43 57.60
CA THR A 837 65.67 4.95 58.91
C THR A 837 65.49 6.48 58.90
N ALA A 838 66.38 7.20 58.21
CA ALA A 838 66.30 8.65 58.03
C ALA A 838 65.23 9.08 57.01
N LYS A 839 64.75 8.16 56.17
CA LYS A 839 63.95 8.41 54.96
C LYS A 839 64.68 9.30 53.95
N ASP A 840 66.00 9.14 53.88
CA ASP A 840 66.87 9.85 52.93
C ASP A 840 66.99 9.04 51.64
N THR A 841 66.52 9.61 50.53
CA THR A 841 66.59 9.01 49.19
C THR A 841 67.76 9.55 48.35
N SER A 842 68.65 10.36 48.93
CA SER A 842 69.84 10.85 48.21
C SER A 842 70.84 9.72 47.93
N CYS A 843 71.43 9.73 46.73
CA CYS A 843 72.37 8.70 46.30
C CYS A 843 73.57 8.59 47.25
N THR A 844 74.05 9.72 47.79
CA THR A 844 75.21 9.80 48.69
C THR A 844 74.96 9.26 50.10
N ALA A 845 73.70 9.14 50.55
CA ALA A 845 73.37 8.50 51.82
C ALA A 845 73.73 7.00 51.84
N CYS A 846 73.69 6.34 50.68
CA CYS A 846 74.12 4.95 50.48
C CYS A 846 75.52 4.85 49.83
N HIS A 847 75.84 5.72 48.86
CA HIS A 847 77.07 5.67 48.08
C HIS A 847 78.07 6.75 48.52
N ALA A 848 78.71 6.53 49.67
CA ALA A 848 79.56 7.51 50.35
C ALA A 848 80.87 7.91 49.62
N ASN A 849 81.22 7.28 48.48
CA ASN A 849 82.39 7.60 47.65
C ASN A 849 82.10 7.28 46.16
N ALA A 850 81.28 8.10 45.50
CA ALA A 850 81.11 8.06 44.05
C ALA A 850 82.24 8.85 43.34
N ASP A 851 83.47 8.32 43.36
CA ASP A 851 84.64 8.96 42.75
C ASP A 851 84.63 8.83 41.22
N HIS A 852 83.83 9.68 40.57
CA HIS A 852 83.71 9.80 39.12
C HIS A 852 84.99 10.36 38.45
N GLU A 853 85.78 11.16 39.17
CA GLU A 853 87.01 11.76 38.63
C GLU A 853 88.10 10.70 38.43
N SER A 854 88.17 9.67 39.29
CA SER A 854 89.09 8.53 39.14
C SER A 854 89.01 7.81 37.79
N LEU A 855 87.85 7.86 37.13
CA LEU A 855 87.63 7.29 35.80
C LEU A 855 88.29 8.13 34.70
N HIS A 856 88.57 9.41 34.94
CA HIS A 856 89.02 10.39 33.94
C HIS A 856 90.51 10.79 34.08
N VAL A 857 91.17 10.38 35.17
CA VAL A 857 92.61 10.58 35.40
C VAL A 857 93.47 10.02 34.26
N SER A 858 94.46 10.81 33.81
CA SER A 858 95.41 10.47 32.74
C SER A 858 96.86 10.67 33.20
N SER A 859 97.76 9.83 32.69
CA SER A 859 99.20 10.09 32.76
C SER A 859 99.58 11.27 31.85
N VAL A 860 100.36 12.19 32.39
CA VAL A 860 101.00 13.30 31.68
C VAL A 860 102.45 13.36 32.16
N ASP A 861 103.40 13.60 31.25
CA ASP A 861 104.82 13.76 31.59
C ASP A 861 105.06 14.94 32.56
N THR A 862 106.17 14.91 33.30
CA THR A 862 106.52 15.94 34.30
C THR A 862 106.68 17.34 33.69
N TYR A 863 107.14 17.47 32.44
CA TYR A 863 107.26 18.77 31.77
C TYR A 863 105.94 19.23 31.15
N CYS A 864 105.19 18.33 30.50
CA CYS A 864 103.84 18.63 30.03
C CYS A 864 102.88 19.01 31.18
N GLY A 865 103.07 18.41 32.36
CA GLY A 865 102.31 18.66 33.59
C GLY A 865 102.48 20.06 34.20
N GLU A 866 103.40 20.89 33.68
CA GLU A 866 103.48 22.31 34.06
C GLU A 866 102.38 23.16 33.39
N CYS A 867 101.73 22.66 32.33
CA CYS A 867 100.70 23.38 31.57
C CYS A 867 99.41 22.57 31.30
N HIS A 868 99.48 21.24 31.32
CA HIS A 868 98.36 20.32 31.12
C HIS A 868 98.02 19.56 32.42
N ILE A 869 96.73 19.35 32.70
CA ILE A 869 96.26 18.65 33.89
C ILE A 869 96.16 17.13 33.62
N GLY A 870 96.58 16.32 34.60
CA GLY A 870 96.54 14.85 34.57
C GLY A 870 95.14 14.23 34.72
N SER A 871 94.09 14.86 34.17
CA SER A 871 92.73 14.31 34.12
C SER A 871 91.96 14.94 32.96
N LEU A 872 91.24 14.13 32.19
CA LEU A 872 90.55 14.57 30.97
C LEU A 872 89.44 15.59 31.25
N THR A 873 88.68 15.38 32.32
CA THR A 873 87.65 16.29 32.83
C THR A 873 88.27 17.60 33.27
N SER A 874 89.19 17.58 34.24
CA SER A 874 89.87 18.79 34.73
C SER A 874 90.59 19.57 33.62
N GLU A 875 91.22 18.91 32.64
CA GLU A 875 91.89 19.56 31.50
C GLU A 875 90.91 20.24 30.53
N HIS A 876 89.74 19.65 30.26
CA HIS A 876 88.80 20.19 29.28
C HIS A 876 87.71 21.10 29.88
N LEU A 877 87.39 20.95 31.16
CA LEU A 877 86.40 21.77 31.85
C LEU A 877 87.05 23.00 32.51
N ASP A 878 88.17 22.80 33.22
CA ASP A 878 88.71 23.80 34.16
C ASP A 878 90.04 24.45 33.73
N ASN A 879 90.83 23.81 32.85
CA ASN A 879 92.12 24.38 32.43
C ASN A 879 91.95 25.55 31.44
N ALA A 880 91.88 26.77 31.97
CA ALA A 880 91.82 28.01 31.18
C ALA A 880 93.02 28.24 30.24
N VAL A 881 94.17 27.56 30.44
CA VAL A 881 95.36 27.70 29.58
C VAL A 881 95.15 27.05 28.22
N THR A 882 94.44 25.92 28.17
CA THR A 882 94.32 25.08 26.97
C THR A 882 92.91 25.11 26.36
N THR A 883 91.87 25.35 27.17
CA THR A 883 90.48 25.53 26.71
C THR A 883 90.20 26.94 26.17
N GLY A 884 90.88 27.97 26.69
CA GLY A 884 90.68 29.37 26.33
C GLY A 884 89.27 29.87 26.67
N THR A 885 88.45 30.12 25.64
CA THR A 885 87.04 30.54 25.80
C THR A 885 86.05 29.49 25.30
N LYS A 886 86.47 28.24 25.12
CA LYS A 886 85.67 27.22 24.40
C LYS A 886 84.60 26.51 25.24
N GLY A 887 84.65 26.62 26.56
CA GLY A 887 83.55 26.24 27.47
C GLY A 887 83.01 24.83 27.23
N TYR A 888 83.88 23.82 27.25
CA TYR A 888 83.48 22.44 27.06
C TYR A 888 82.68 21.91 28.27
N SER A 889 82.00 20.78 28.08
CA SER A 889 81.16 20.09 29.06
C SER A 889 81.33 18.57 28.93
N CYS A 890 80.87 17.79 29.91
CA CYS A 890 80.89 16.32 29.84
C CYS A 890 80.24 15.81 28.53
N GLN A 891 79.10 16.42 28.16
CA GLN A 891 78.37 16.15 26.92
C GLN A 891 79.21 16.43 25.65
N THR A 892 80.12 17.39 25.68
CA THR A 892 81.04 17.69 24.55
C THR A 892 81.92 16.49 24.20
N CYS A 893 82.26 15.65 25.18
CA CYS A 893 83.00 14.41 24.99
C CYS A 893 82.06 13.25 24.68
N HIS A 894 81.03 13.01 25.50
CA HIS A 894 80.23 11.79 25.44
C HIS A 894 79.26 11.69 24.24
N VAL A 895 78.87 12.81 23.61
CA VAL A 895 78.17 12.79 22.30
C VAL A 895 79.01 13.40 21.17
N SER A 896 80.34 13.38 21.32
CA SER A 896 81.26 13.76 20.25
C SER A 896 81.10 12.81 19.06
N THR A 897 80.95 13.36 17.85
CA THR A 897 80.99 12.58 16.59
C THR A 897 82.39 12.46 16.00
N ARG A 898 83.43 12.94 16.71
CA ARG A 898 84.83 12.77 16.30
C ARG A 898 85.27 11.32 16.56
N LYS A 899 85.65 10.60 15.49
CA LYS A 899 86.12 9.21 15.57
C LYS A 899 87.28 8.99 16.55
N GLU A 900 88.15 9.98 16.73
CA GLU A 900 89.27 9.89 17.69
C GLU A 900 88.76 9.87 19.13
N VAL A 901 87.69 10.62 19.42
CA VAL A 901 87.09 10.74 20.75
C VAL A 901 86.20 9.52 21.04
N THR A 902 85.35 9.10 20.09
CA THR A 902 84.50 7.90 20.28
C THR A 902 85.36 6.66 20.49
N ARG A 903 86.36 6.43 19.63
CA ARG A 903 87.30 5.29 19.74
C ARG A 903 88.05 5.30 21.07
N SER A 904 88.41 6.48 21.59
CA SER A 904 89.10 6.58 22.88
C SER A 904 88.17 6.23 24.05
N ILE A 905 86.90 6.64 24.00
CA ILE A 905 85.87 6.24 24.96
C ILE A 905 85.60 4.73 24.87
N GLU A 906 85.39 4.19 23.66
CA GLU A 906 85.13 2.78 23.38
C GLU A 906 86.28 1.85 23.82
N THR A 907 87.53 2.30 23.65
CA THR A 907 88.73 1.57 24.10
C THR A 907 89.15 1.90 25.53
N SER A 908 88.41 2.76 26.25
CA SER A 908 88.74 3.25 27.60
C SER A 908 90.13 3.92 27.71
N ARG A 909 90.63 4.49 26.61
CA ARG A 909 91.89 5.25 26.58
C ARG A 909 91.71 6.62 27.21
N ARG A 910 92.69 7.00 28.01
CA ARG A 910 92.74 8.27 28.74
C ARG A 910 93.94 9.14 28.35
N ASN A 911 94.93 8.56 27.67
CA ASN A 911 96.10 9.27 27.18
C ASN A 911 95.73 10.33 26.13
N CYS A 912 96.28 11.54 26.27
CA CYS A 912 95.95 12.68 25.41
C CYS A 912 96.16 12.38 23.92
N THR A 913 97.17 11.58 23.57
CA THR A 913 97.55 11.26 22.18
C THR A 913 96.54 10.41 21.42
N SER A 914 95.62 9.72 22.10
CA SER A 914 94.52 8.97 21.46
C SER A 914 93.47 9.87 20.80
N CYS A 915 93.27 11.09 21.35
CA CYS A 915 92.35 12.12 20.85
C CYS A 915 93.06 13.27 20.09
N HIS A 916 94.35 13.47 20.34
CA HIS A 916 95.16 14.59 19.84
C HIS A 916 96.38 14.08 19.05
N THR A 917 96.29 14.13 17.72
CA THR A 917 97.36 13.72 16.80
C THR A 917 98.39 14.82 16.51
N GLU A 918 98.11 16.07 16.86
CA GLU A 918 99.01 17.21 16.71
C GLU A 918 98.86 18.19 17.88
N GLY A 919 99.98 18.74 18.36
CA GLY A 919 100.02 19.84 19.33
C GLY A 919 101.35 20.57 19.27
N HIS A 920 101.37 21.88 19.54
CA HIS A 920 102.58 22.72 19.44
C HIS A 920 103.27 22.72 18.05
N ASN A 921 102.55 22.38 16.97
CA ASN A 921 103.06 22.08 15.61
C ASN A 921 104.00 20.86 15.55
N VAL A 922 103.81 19.91 16.48
CA VAL A 922 104.47 18.60 16.53
C VAL A 922 103.39 17.53 16.42
N TYR A 923 103.58 16.57 15.53
CA TYR A 923 102.71 15.38 15.48
C TYR A 923 103.03 14.47 16.66
N PHE A 924 102.00 14.09 17.40
CA PHE A 924 102.13 13.12 18.48
C PHE A 924 101.90 11.71 17.92
N ALA A 925 102.72 10.76 18.37
CA ALA A 925 102.42 9.35 18.20
C ALA A 925 101.50 8.91 19.33
N ASP A 926 100.43 8.22 18.97
CA ASP A 926 99.66 7.38 19.90
C ASP A 926 100.44 6.08 20.18
N GLU A 927 100.08 5.36 21.23
CA GLU A 927 100.71 4.08 21.58
C GLU A 927 99.75 2.91 21.33
N VAL A 928 100.29 1.71 21.10
CA VAL A 928 99.48 0.49 21.02
C VAL A 928 99.07 0.10 22.44
N PRO A 929 97.80 -0.27 22.71
CA PRO A 929 97.37 -0.65 24.05
C PRO A 929 98.22 -1.77 24.67
N ASP A 930 98.54 -1.65 25.97
CA ASP A 930 99.36 -2.62 26.72
C ASP A 930 98.84 -4.07 26.63
N ASP A 931 97.53 -4.26 26.40
CA ASP A 931 96.90 -5.58 26.24
C ASP A 931 96.86 -6.10 24.78
N ILE A 932 97.56 -5.43 23.85
CA ILE A 932 97.80 -5.83 22.46
C ILE A 932 99.32 -5.88 22.22
N PRO A 933 99.95 -7.07 22.17
CA PRO A 933 101.40 -7.17 22.22
C PRO A 933 102.05 -6.83 20.88
N LEU A 934 103.22 -6.18 20.90
CA LEU A 934 104.11 -6.08 19.74
C LEU A 934 105.24 -7.09 19.86
N HIS A 935 105.48 -7.89 18.82
CA HIS A 935 106.50 -8.95 18.86
C HIS A 935 107.93 -8.37 18.68
N ASP A 936 108.71 -8.30 19.78
CA ASP A 936 110.04 -7.66 19.92
C ASP A 936 111.05 -7.87 18.77
N SER A 937 111.03 -9.03 18.13
CA SER A 937 111.96 -9.35 17.03
C SER A 937 111.68 -8.61 15.71
N PHE A 938 110.60 -7.82 15.65
CA PHE A 938 110.26 -6.94 14.55
C PHE A 938 110.42 -5.46 14.95
N ASN A 939 110.79 -4.64 13.98
CA ASN A 939 110.63 -3.18 14.07
C ASN A 939 109.25 -2.82 13.53
N TRP A 940 108.52 -1.98 14.27
CA TRP A 940 107.14 -1.60 13.98
C TRP A 940 107.01 -0.14 13.56
N THR A 941 105.94 0.19 12.84
CA THR A 941 105.46 1.57 12.74
C THR A 941 104.86 2.02 14.08
N THR A 942 104.74 3.33 14.28
CA THR A 942 103.72 3.87 15.19
C THR A 942 102.32 3.46 14.72
N PRO A 943 101.27 3.54 15.58
CA PRO A 943 99.89 3.49 15.14
C PRO A 943 99.62 4.45 13.98
N MET A 944 98.84 3.98 13.01
CA MET A 944 98.34 4.74 11.88
C MET A 944 96.83 4.53 11.78
N GLU A 945 96.07 5.53 11.35
CA GLU A 945 94.63 5.38 11.10
C GLU A 945 94.39 4.31 10.02
N ALA A 946 93.57 3.30 10.32
CA ALA A 946 93.27 2.21 9.38
C ALA A 946 92.60 2.70 8.09
N GLU A 947 91.83 3.79 8.20
CA GLU A 947 91.17 4.52 7.11
C GLU A 947 92.13 4.95 5.98
N ILE A 948 93.43 5.14 6.26
CA ILE A 948 94.45 5.46 5.25
C ILE A 948 94.54 4.35 4.16
N PHE A 949 94.16 3.13 4.50
CA PHE A 949 94.15 1.96 3.60
C PHE A 949 92.72 1.59 3.13
N ALA A 950 91.70 2.41 3.43
CA ALA A 950 90.31 2.10 3.10
C ALA A 950 90.12 1.86 1.58
N GLY A 951 89.52 0.74 1.24
CA GLY A 951 89.29 0.33 -0.16
C GLY A 951 90.46 -0.43 -0.82
N GLU A 952 91.60 -0.63 -0.13
CA GLU A 952 92.62 -1.58 -0.60
C GLU A 952 92.15 -3.04 -0.45
N ASN A 953 92.52 -3.90 -1.40
CA ASN A 953 92.19 -5.33 -1.35
C ASN A 953 92.82 -6.01 -0.12
N GLY A 954 91.99 -6.67 0.68
CA GLY A 954 92.40 -7.40 1.88
C GLY A 954 92.52 -6.56 3.15
N VAL A 955 92.07 -5.30 3.15
CA VAL A 955 91.88 -4.54 4.40
C VAL A 955 90.58 -5.00 5.08
N PRO A 956 90.58 -5.36 6.38
CA PRO A 956 89.37 -5.75 7.09
C PRO A 956 88.38 -4.58 7.19
N ALA A 957 87.17 -4.74 6.65
CA ALA A 957 86.20 -3.64 6.54
C ALA A 957 85.78 -3.08 7.91
N ASP A 958 85.58 -3.97 8.89
CA ASP A 958 85.12 -3.63 10.25
C ASP A 958 86.19 -2.89 11.07
N TYR A 959 87.45 -2.90 10.61
CA TYR A 959 88.59 -2.26 11.26
C TYR A 959 88.95 -0.89 10.65
N VAL A 960 88.22 -0.41 9.62
CA VAL A 960 88.52 0.85 8.90
C VAL A 960 88.46 2.08 9.81
N SER A 961 87.63 2.08 10.85
CA SER A 961 87.57 3.12 11.90
C SER A 961 88.70 3.05 12.95
N GLY A 962 89.41 1.91 12.98
CA GLY A 962 90.45 1.60 13.96
C GLY A 962 91.83 2.16 13.61
N GLN A 963 92.84 1.56 14.21
CA GLN A 963 94.26 1.82 13.91
C GLN A 963 94.96 0.53 13.43
N VAL A 964 96.09 0.71 12.76
CA VAL A 964 96.97 -0.38 12.31
C VAL A 964 98.43 -0.07 12.63
N VAL A 965 99.17 -1.11 13.02
CA VAL A 965 100.65 -1.11 13.04
C VAL A 965 101.20 -2.19 12.12
N MET A 966 102.32 -1.89 11.45
CA MET A 966 102.91 -2.77 10.45
C MET A 966 104.38 -3.04 10.75
N SER A 967 104.82 -4.28 10.52
CA SER A 967 106.22 -4.68 10.75
C SER A 967 107.11 -4.47 9.53
N ASN A 968 108.43 -4.39 9.79
CA ASN A 968 109.44 -4.73 8.79
C ASN A 968 109.32 -6.21 8.37
N ARG A 969 109.90 -6.58 7.22
CA ARG A 969 109.91 -7.99 6.78
C ARG A 969 111.10 -8.77 7.39
N ARG A 970 110.86 -10.04 7.74
CA ARG A 970 111.84 -10.98 8.32
C ARG A 970 111.72 -12.37 7.69
N SER A 971 112.82 -12.91 7.17
CA SER A 971 112.87 -14.23 6.50
C SER A 971 113.24 -15.39 7.43
N ASP A 972 113.62 -15.09 8.67
CA ASP A 972 114.00 -16.04 9.73
C ASP A 972 112.83 -16.44 10.64
N MET A 973 111.63 -15.90 10.41
CA MET A 973 110.42 -16.20 11.18
C MET A 973 109.67 -17.42 10.64
N THR A 974 109.03 -18.17 11.54
CA THR A 974 108.12 -19.29 11.22
C THR A 974 106.69 -18.94 11.64
N GLN A 975 105.70 -19.53 10.97
CA GLN A 975 104.29 -19.27 11.26
C GLN A 975 103.93 -19.63 12.72
N ASP A 976 104.33 -20.82 13.17
CA ASP A 976 103.95 -21.37 14.49
C ASP A 976 104.50 -20.53 15.65
N ASN A 977 105.74 -20.04 15.56
CA ASN A 977 106.35 -19.22 16.60
C ASN A 977 105.56 -17.92 16.83
N ILE A 978 105.15 -17.29 15.72
CA ILE A 978 104.42 -16.02 15.76
C ILE A 978 102.97 -16.26 16.18
N TRP A 979 102.33 -17.32 15.68
CA TRP A 979 100.96 -17.67 16.08
C TRP A 979 100.84 -17.92 17.59
N ASN A 980 101.71 -18.77 18.15
CA ASN A 980 101.68 -19.11 19.57
C ASN A 980 101.87 -17.88 20.46
N PHE A 981 102.78 -16.96 20.10
CA PHE A 981 102.97 -15.70 20.83
C PHE A 981 101.68 -14.87 20.95
N TYR A 982 100.97 -14.62 19.84
CA TYR A 982 99.73 -13.84 19.87
C TYR A 982 98.60 -14.58 20.56
N ASN A 983 98.40 -15.87 20.25
CA ASN A 983 97.36 -16.69 20.86
C ASN A 983 97.49 -16.73 22.40
N ASP A 984 98.70 -17.01 22.90
CA ASP A 984 98.92 -17.25 24.32
C ASP A 984 98.89 -15.93 25.11
N PHE A 985 99.43 -14.83 24.57
CA PHE A 985 99.36 -13.51 25.22
C PHE A 985 97.93 -12.97 25.25
N LEU A 986 97.22 -12.96 24.11
CA LEU A 986 95.88 -12.36 24.03
C LEU A 986 94.88 -13.13 24.90
N THR A 987 94.87 -14.47 24.83
CA THR A 987 93.97 -15.28 25.67
C THR A 987 94.30 -15.15 27.16
N SER A 988 95.57 -15.06 27.54
CA SER A 988 95.98 -14.79 28.94
C SER A 988 95.55 -13.41 29.44
N ASN A 989 95.37 -12.44 28.55
CA ASN A 989 94.89 -11.08 28.86
C ASN A 989 93.37 -10.93 28.67
N GLY A 990 92.62 -12.04 28.60
CA GLY A 990 91.16 -12.04 28.56
C GLY A 990 90.54 -11.64 27.22
N TRP A 991 91.27 -11.81 26.12
CA TRP A 991 90.69 -11.75 24.77
C TRP A 991 90.15 -13.13 24.37
N GLU A 992 88.91 -13.17 23.91
CA GLU A 992 88.32 -14.36 23.29
C GLU A 992 88.73 -14.43 21.81
N ARG A 993 88.86 -15.65 21.25
CA ARG A 993 89.32 -15.84 19.87
C ARG A 993 88.13 -16.13 18.94
N LEU A 994 87.78 -15.16 18.10
CA LEU A 994 86.73 -15.27 17.10
C LEU A 994 87.14 -16.16 15.93
N SER A 995 88.34 -15.97 15.36
CA SER A 995 88.77 -16.70 14.17
C SER A 995 90.27 -17.00 14.13
N TYR A 996 90.64 -18.07 13.42
CA TYR A 996 92.00 -18.38 13.02
C TYR A 996 91.97 -19.11 11.68
N THR A 997 92.67 -18.57 10.69
CA THR A 997 92.76 -19.10 9.33
C THR A 997 94.22 -19.16 8.90
N VAL A 998 94.60 -20.22 8.20
CA VAL A 998 95.97 -20.50 7.75
C VAL A 998 95.92 -20.91 6.28
N SER A 999 96.89 -20.44 5.49
CA SER A 999 97.04 -20.88 4.09
C SER A 999 97.75 -22.24 4.01
N ASN A 1000 97.32 -23.10 3.09
CA ASN A 1000 97.81 -24.48 2.94
C ASN A 1000 99.31 -24.60 2.58
N ASP A 1001 99.98 -23.48 2.29
CA ASP A 1001 101.40 -23.36 1.98
C ASP A 1001 102.26 -22.88 3.18
N GLY A 1002 101.63 -22.54 4.32
CA GLY A 1002 102.31 -22.01 5.51
C GLY A 1002 102.82 -20.56 5.36
N LEU A 1003 102.40 -19.86 4.31
CA LEU A 1003 102.90 -18.51 3.98
C LEU A 1003 102.06 -17.38 4.59
N ARG A 1004 100.85 -17.66 5.08
CA ARG A 1004 99.94 -16.68 5.68
C ARG A 1004 99.09 -17.27 6.81
N PHE A 1005 98.85 -16.47 7.85
CA PHE A 1005 97.70 -16.66 8.74
C PHE A 1005 96.96 -15.34 8.99
N VAL A 1006 95.66 -15.44 9.30
CA VAL A 1006 94.87 -14.36 9.90
C VAL A 1006 94.21 -14.89 11.16
N ALA A 1007 94.36 -14.18 12.27
CA ALA A 1007 93.71 -14.49 13.53
C ALA A 1007 92.92 -13.29 14.03
N GLU A 1008 91.82 -13.53 14.73
CA GLU A 1008 90.90 -12.49 15.18
C GLU A 1008 90.40 -12.76 16.59
N PHE A 1009 90.35 -11.70 17.39
CA PHE A 1009 90.04 -11.75 18.82
C PHE A 1009 89.14 -10.57 19.23
N ASN A 1010 88.31 -10.76 20.24
CA ASN A 1010 87.44 -9.73 20.80
C ASN A 1010 87.55 -9.65 22.33
N LYS A 1011 87.23 -8.49 22.90
CA LYS A 1011 87.23 -8.24 24.35
C LYS A 1011 86.24 -7.13 24.68
N GLY A 1012 85.01 -7.52 25.01
CA GLY A 1012 83.89 -6.58 25.08
C GLY A 1012 83.56 -6.03 23.70
N SER A 1013 83.56 -4.71 23.55
CA SER A 1013 83.37 -3.99 22.28
C SER A 1013 84.61 -3.98 21.36
N ARG A 1014 85.81 -4.21 21.91
CA ARG A 1014 87.10 -4.07 21.21
C ARG A 1014 87.44 -5.31 20.40
N ASN A 1015 88.09 -5.14 19.24
CA ASN A 1015 88.52 -6.26 18.39
C ASN A 1015 89.97 -6.10 17.89
N VAL A 1016 90.65 -7.22 17.65
CA VAL A 1016 92.05 -7.29 17.21
C VAL A 1016 92.21 -8.35 16.12
N LEU A 1017 92.79 -7.96 14.99
CA LEU A 1017 93.12 -8.86 13.88
C LEU A 1017 94.63 -8.86 13.60
N ILE A 1018 95.22 -10.05 13.64
CA ILE A 1018 96.64 -10.31 13.36
C ILE A 1018 96.76 -10.92 11.96
N ASN A 1019 97.35 -10.21 11.00
CA ASN A 1019 97.59 -10.67 9.62
C ASN A 1019 99.10 -10.87 9.39
N PHE A 1020 99.51 -12.12 9.17
CA PHE A 1020 100.91 -12.53 8.96
C PHE A 1020 101.09 -13.06 7.54
N PHE A 1021 102.00 -12.54 6.72
CA PHE A 1021 102.11 -12.97 5.31
C PHE A 1021 103.50 -12.78 4.64
N ASN A 1022 103.88 -13.76 3.80
CA ASN A 1022 105.14 -13.79 3.03
C ASN A 1022 105.02 -13.36 1.56
N THR A 1023 103.87 -12.84 1.15
CA THR A 1023 103.55 -12.49 -0.25
C THR A 1023 103.56 -10.97 -0.46
N PRO A 1024 103.59 -10.45 -1.71
CA PRO A 1024 103.50 -9.02 -1.97
C PRO A 1024 102.20 -8.41 -1.46
N SER A 1025 101.06 -9.09 -1.65
CA SER A 1025 99.75 -8.65 -1.16
C SER A 1025 99.46 -9.16 0.25
N ARG A 1026 98.78 -8.32 1.04
CA ARG A 1026 98.24 -8.63 2.38
C ARG A 1026 97.20 -9.77 2.39
N THR A 1027 96.62 -10.10 1.23
CA THR A 1027 95.66 -11.21 1.04
C THR A 1027 96.29 -12.59 0.94
N GLY A 1028 97.62 -12.70 0.76
CA GLY A 1028 98.27 -13.96 0.37
C GLY A 1028 98.49 -14.12 -1.14
N GLU A 1029 98.15 -13.11 -1.95
CA GLU A 1029 98.34 -13.17 -3.40
C GLU A 1029 99.80 -12.85 -3.83
N GLY A 1030 100.31 -13.68 -4.75
CA GLY A 1030 101.64 -13.57 -5.36
C GLY A 1030 102.64 -14.60 -4.82
N SER A 1031 103.80 -14.74 -5.50
CA SER A 1031 104.88 -15.63 -5.06
C SER A 1031 105.58 -15.13 -3.78
N PRO A 1032 106.20 -16.00 -2.96
CA PRO A 1032 106.92 -15.60 -1.75
C PRO A 1032 107.98 -14.53 -2.02
N VAL A 1033 108.08 -13.50 -1.18
CA VAL A 1033 109.11 -12.47 -1.31
C VAL A 1033 110.41 -12.87 -0.57
N PRO A 1034 111.62 -12.72 -1.18
CA PRO A 1034 112.87 -13.07 -0.50
C PRO A 1034 113.16 -12.29 0.79
N ALA A 1035 112.46 -11.17 1.02
CA ALA A 1035 112.53 -10.39 2.26
C ALA A 1035 111.82 -11.06 3.46
N GLY A 1036 110.96 -12.05 3.23
CA GLY A 1036 110.25 -12.77 4.29
C GLY A 1036 108.93 -12.15 4.75
N TYR A 1037 108.44 -12.68 5.86
CA TYR A 1037 107.12 -12.40 6.43
C TYR A 1037 106.99 -10.97 6.98
N ARG A 1038 105.79 -10.39 6.84
CA ARG A 1038 105.33 -9.19 7.55
C ARG A 1038 104.20 -9.56 8.51
N LEU A 1039 104.09 -8.83 9.61
CA LEU A 1039 102.88 -8.69 10.41
C LEU A 1039 102.18 -7.34 10.16
N GLU A 1040 100.86 -7.37 10.21
CA GLU A 1040 99.99 -6.21 10.35
C GLU A 1040 99.03 -6.52 11.51
N ILE A 1041 98.93 -5.62 12.49
CA ILE A 1041 97.98 -5.72 13.59
C ILE A 1041 96.97 -4.60 13.41
N TRP A 1042 95.71 -4.97 13.26
CA TRP A 1042 94.56 -4.06 13.16
C TRP A 1042 93.77 -4.14 14.45
N TYR A 1043 93.30 -3.01 14.98
CA TYR A 1043 92.44 -3.02 16.16
C TYR A 1043 91.47 -1.83 16.17
N ASN A 1044 90.31 -2.04 16.80
CA ASN A 1044 89.30 -1.03 17.10
C ASN A 1044 88.90 -1.09 18.59
#